data_AF-A0A373FL88-F1
#
_entry.id   AF-A0A373FL88-F1
#
_cell.length_a   1.000
_cell.length_b   1.000
_cell.length_c   1.000
_cell.angle_alpha   90.00
_cell.angle_beta   90.00
_cell.angle_gamma   90.00
#
_symmetry.space_group_name_H-M   'P 1'
#
loop_
_entity.id
_entity.type
_entity.pdbx_description
1 polymer ?
#
loop_
_entity_poly.entity_id
_entity_poly.type
_entity_poly.pdbx_seq_one_letter_code
_entity_poly.pdbx_strand_id
1 'polypeptide(L)'
;MQQSYEWQFFRAGDVDQVVIRTGQDIAHIGELDQKLWVALACPTRGIEFDSATLDLIDVSKDGRIRPPELVAACEWAVARVKDPQVLADGGDVLQLACINDASEEGALLLAEARRVLALVGQSDASAITLAQVQERLASLQALRFNGDGVISAATAEGNEALAALITRIQDIYGSVVGSDEVAGIDRGRAEAFFADVRALQAWFAQAAQLGCNLKPRAQALAAAEAVNAVQAKVDDFFARTGLVEFDPRAQASLNPTEEGYLALSAQVLSNGSEGVAALPLAAVTGEHCLPLVHGVNPAWAAALQTLREQAVQPVFGEALTALTQAQWNQLKNTLAQCQEWLAACPATPLGSLPESEVQELLGSGAEAQLLALLDQDDAEKEHSVQAMELEKLIRLQRDLLELLNNFVSFSRFYRREGAAFQAGTLFLDGRSCDLTVEVADAAAHSALAAMAKTYLAYCECKREGEKKIIVAAFTAGDVDFLFVGRNGVFYDRAGNDWDATIVKLIDNPTSIGQAFFSPYKKFLRMIEEQVAKHAAAKNDLVNTSLGDSAAKLTTAPKDLAANAAPRKTDVGTVAAIGVALGSLSAVAVGIFGKFVELGPWIPVALIGIILAISGPSMMIAWLKLRQRSLGPILDASGWAINGRMNINLGLGRSLSQTAKVPLNAKRNLADPFADSHRVRNSLWLVASVVLALLLAWRLHWLDALLPASWQPAAVTAAISAAAESAVPAGGTAAK
;
A
#
# COMPACT_ATOMS: atom_id res chain seq x y z
N MET A 1 13.22 -38.52 29.20
CA MET A 1 13.54 -37.63 28.07
C MET A 1 12.42 -37.78 27.07
N GLN A 2 11.54 -36.79 26.92
CA GLN A 2 10.59 -36.79 25.79
C GLN A 2 11.43 -36.76 24.51
N GLN A 3 11.17 -37.68 23.59
CA GLN A 3 11.83 -37.67 22.28
C GLN A 3 11.40 -36.39 21.56
N SER A 4 12.37 -35.56 21.19
CA SER A 4 12.14 -34.38 20.35
C SER A 4 11.64 -34.83 18.98
N TYR A 5 10.66 -34.13 18.41
CA TYR A 5 10.17 -34.42 17.06
C TYR A 5 11.30 -34.31 16.02
N GLU A 6 11.38 -35.28 15.11
CA GLU A 6 12.45 -35.36 14.10
C GLU A 6 12.04 -34.65 12.81
N TRP A 7 12.46 -33.38 12.68
CA TRP A 7 12.20 -32.58 11.49
C TRP A 7 13.08 -32.97 10.31
N GLN A 8 12.46 -33.08 9.12
CA GLN A 8 13.18 -33.26 7.86
C GLN A 8 13.41 -31.93 7.16
N PHE A 9 14.61 -31.75 6.59
CA PHE A 9 14.96 -30.57 5.81
C PHE A 9 15.40 -30.96 4.39
N PHE A 10 15.10 -30.09 3.42
CA PHE A 10 15.63 -30.18 2.08
C PHE A 10 16.33 -28.89 1.69
N ARG A 11 17.35 -28.98 0.84
CA ARG A 11 18.09 -27.81 0.38
C ARG A 11 17.57 -27.34 -0.97
N ALA A 12 17.11 -26.08 -1.03
CA ALA A 12 16.70 -25.42 -2.27
C ALA A 12 17.13 -23.95 -2.26
N GLY A 13 17.66 -23.46 -3.39
CA GLY A 13 18.09 -22.06 -3.50
C GLY A 13 19.24 -21.68 -2.54
N ASP A 14 20.12 -22.63 -2.21
CA ASP A 14 21.21 -22.49 -1.22
C ASP A 14 20.73 -22.25 0.24
N VAL A 15 19.48 -22.59 0.54
CA VAL A 15 18.87 -22.50 1.89
C VAL A 15 18.26 -23.86 2.28
N ASP A 16 18.36 -24.21 3.56
CA ASP A 16 17.73 -25.41 4.13
C ASP A 16 16.29 -25.06 4.55
N GLN A 17 15.31 -25.80 4.02
CA GLN A 17 13.88 -25.58 4.24
C GLN A 17 13.26 -26.81 4.89
N VAL A 18 12.36 -26.59 5.84
CA VAL A 18 11.62 -27.68 6.50
C VAL A 18 10.68 -28.38 5.51
N VAL A 19 10.55 -29.70 5.63
CA VAL A 19 9.58 -30.50 4.89
C VAL A 19 8.34 -30.67 5.76
N ILE A 20 7.17 -30.26 5.26
CA ILE A 20 5.87 -30.42 5.91
C ILE A 20 5.00 -31.26 4.98
N ARG A 21 4.69 -32.50 5.38
CA ARG A 21 3.96 -33.48 4.55
C ARG A 21 2.91 -34.28 5.30
N THR A 22 3.07 -34.43 6.61
CA THR A 22 2.26 -35.31 7.44
C THR A 22 1.48 -34.51 8.47
N GLY A 23 0.44 -35.12 9.02
CA GLY A 23 -0.31 -34.52 10.13
C GLY A 23 0.54 -34.28 11.37
N GLN A 24 1.57 -35.11 11.59
CA GLN A 24 2.50 -34.94 12.70
C GLN A 24 3.36 -33.69 12.54
N ASP A 25 3.76 -33.35 11.30
CA ASP A 25 4.45 -32.08 11.03
C ASP A 25 3.57 -30.86 11.37
N ILE A 26 2.24 -30.98 11.15
CA ILE A 26 1.28 -29.92 11.52
C ILE A 26 1.15 -29.83 13.04
N ALA A 27 1.03 -30.96 13.72
CA ALA A 27 0.87 -31.02 15.18
C ALA A 27 2.08 -30.45 15.95
N HIS A 28 3.29 -30.65 15.43
CA HIS A 28 4.51 -30.18 16.08
C HIS A 28 5.00 -28.81 15.59
N ILE A 29 4.27 -28.13 14.70
CA ILE A 29 4.74 -26.89 14.06
C ILE A 29 5.15 -25.78 15.04
N GLY A 30 4.52 -25.72 16.22
CA GLY A 30 4.86 -24.78 17.29
C GLY A 30 6.25 -25.01 17.92
N GLU A 31 6.82 -26.21 17.77
CA GLU A 31 8.17 -26.56 18.27
C GLU A 31 9.28 -26.12 17.31
N LEU A 32 8.97 -25.81 16.05
CA LEU A 32 9.94 -25.40 15.05
C LEU A 32 10.42 -23.96 15.31
N ASP A 33 11.74 -23.75 15.45
CA ASP A 33 12.31 -22.40 15.62
C ASP A 33 11.85 -21.49 14.47
N GLN A 34 11.15 -20.40 14.81
CA GLN A 34 10.61 -19.44 13.85
C GLN A 34 11.68 -18.83 12.93
N LYS A 35 12.97 -18.86 13.32
CA LYS A 35 14.09 -18.44 12.45
C LYS A 35 14.25 -19.35 11.22
N LEU A 36 13.71 -20.56 11.26
CA LEU A 36 13.72 -21.52 10.16
C LEU A 36 12.51 -21.37 9.22
N TRP A 37 11.54 -20.52 9.59
CA TRP A 37 10.39 -20.22 8.76
C TRP A 37 10.80 -19.24 7.65
N VAL A 38 10.31 -19.46 6.44
CA VAL A 38 10.61 -18.61 5.28
C VAL A 38 9.90 -17.27 5.37
N ALA A 39 8.67 -17.23 5.89
CA ALA A 39 7.92 -16.00 6.14
C ALA A 39 7.45 -15.91 7.60
N LEU A 40 7.40 -14.68 8.12
CA LEU A 40 6.91 -14.32 9.46
C LEU A 40 5.65 -13.46 9.42
N ALA A 41 5.17 -13.11 8.23
CA ALA A 41 3.87 -12.48 8.01
C ALA A 41 3.36 -12.81 6.60
N CYS A 42 2.10 -13.22 6.49
CA CYS A 42 1.40 -13.52 5.23
C CYS A 42 0.24 -12.54 5.07
N PRO A 43 0.11 -11.80 3.95
CA PRO A 43 -1.07 -11.00 3.72
C PRO A 43 -2.31 -11.88 3.49
N THR A 44 -3.48 -11.46 3.96
CA THR A 44 -4.74 -12.19 3.75
C THR A 44 -5.41 -11.91 2.39
N ARG A 45 -4.86 -10.95 1.62
CA ARG A 45 -5.37 -10.47 0.33
C ARG A 45 -4.25 -10.32 -0.69
N GLY A 46 -4.59 -10.33 -1.98
CA GLY A 46 -3.63 -10.18 -3.08
C GLY A 46 -2.71 -11.39 -3.27
N ILE A 47 -3.13 -12.55 -2.77
CA ILE A 47 -2.46 -13.84 -2.95
C ILE A 47 -3.46 -14.85 -3.49
N GLU A 48 -2.97 -15.82 -4.24
CA GLU A 48 -3.71 -16.88 -4.88
C GLU A 48 -3.99 -18.02 -3.88
N PHE A 49 -4.85 -17.72 -2.91
CA PHE A 49 -5.29 -18.61 -1.84
C PHE A 49 -6.72 -18.24 -1.41
N ASP A 50 -7.43 -19.15 -0.75
CA ASP A 50 -8.79 -18.86 -0.28
C ASP A 50 -8.79 -17.83 0.85
N SER A 51 -9.26 -16.63 0.54
CA SER A 51 -9.35 -15.50 1.48
C SER A 51 -10.19 -15.81 2.72
N ALA A 52 -11.26 -16.62 2.58
CA ALA A 52 -12.12 -16.95 3.72
C ALA A 52 -11.38 -17.81 4.75
N THR A 53 -10.53 -18.75 4.29
CA THR A 53 -9.68 -19.53 5.18
C THR A 53 -8.65 -18.66 5.89
N LEU A 54 -8.06 -17.69 5.17
CA LEU A 54 -7.10 -16.75 5.78
C LEU A 54 -7.76 -15.87 6.84
N ASP A 55 -9.00 -15.43 6.61
CA ASP A 55 -9.76 -14.61 7.57
C ASP A 55 -10.12 -15.37 8.85
N LEU A 56 -10.26 -16.70 8.77
CA LEU A 56 -10.49 -17.57 9.94
C LEU A 56 -9.24 -17.78 10.79
N ILE A 57 -8.05 -17.55 10.21
CA ILE A 57 -6.75 -17.64 10.90
C ILE A 57 -6.33 -16.27 11.44
N ASP A 58 -6.61 -15.18 10.71
CA ASP A 58 -6.39 -13.80 11.17
C ASP A 58 -7.42 -13.42 12.26
N VAL A 59 -7.08 -13.75 13.49
CA VAL A 59 -7.88 -13.42 14.68
C VAL A 59 -7.80 -11.93 14.99
N SER A 60 -6.66 -11.29 14.69
CA SER A 60 -6.44 -9.87 14.95
C SER A 60 -7.18 -8.93 13.99
N LYS A 61 -7.60 -9.44 12.83
CA LYS A 61 -8.23 -8.70 11.73
C LYS A 61 -7.34 -7.56 11.21
N ASP A 62 -6.02 -7.70 11.32
CA ASP A 62 -5.05 -6.72 10.81
C ASP A 62 -4.69 -6.95 9.33
N GLY A 63 -5.25 -8.00 8.72
CA GLY A 63 -5.01 -8.39 7.33
C GLY A 63 -3.69 -9.14 7.13
N ARG A 64 -3.05 -9.61 8.20
CA ARG A 64 -1.75 -10.31 8.16
C ARG A 64 -1.67 -11.45 9.16
N ILE A 65 -1.49 -12.66 8.65
CA ILE A 65 -1.29 -13.85 9.49
C ILE A 65 0.17 -13.91 9.95
N ARG A 66 0.36 -14.03 11.27
CA ARG A 66 1.68 -14.19 11.92
C ARG A 66 1.88 -15.61 12.47
N PRO A 67 3.13 -16.01 12.80
CA PRO A 67 3.40 -17.34 13.35
C PRO A 67 2.51 -17.74 14.54
N PRO A 68 2.25 -16.88 15.55
CA PRO A 68 1.39 -17.28 16.67
C PRO A 68 -0.03 -17.65 16.24
N GLU A 69 -0.62 -16.92 15.30
CA GLU A 69 -1.98 -17.19 14.80
C GLU A 69 -2.01 -18.48 13.97
N LEU A 70 -0.98 -18.71 13.14
CA LEU A 70 -0.88 -19.93 12.35
C LEU A 70 -0.64 -21.16 13.23
N VAL A 71 0.22 -21.07 14.24
CA VAL A 71 0.43 -22.14 15.23
C VAL A 71 -0.87 -22.42 15.99
N ALA A 72 -1.56 -21.37 16.48
CA ALA A 72 -2.84 -21.53 17.16
C ALA A 72 -3.90 -22.20 16.26
N ALA A 73 -3.94 -21.88 14.96
CA ALA A 73 -4.84 -22.55 14.02
C ALA A 73 -4.49 -24.03 13.83
N CYS A 74 -3.20 -24.38 13.79
CA CYS A 74 -2.75 -25.78 13.71
C CYS A 74 -3.11 -26.55 14.99
N GLU A 75 -2.80 -26.00 16.16
CA GLU A 75 -3.12 -26.61 17.46
C GLU A 75 -4.64 -26.79 17.63
N TRP A 76 -5.43 -25.78 17.25
CA TRP A 76 -6.88 -25.82 17.30
C TRP A 76 -7.45 -26.94 16.41
N ALA A 77 -6.94 -27.08 15.18
CA ALA A 77 -7.39 -28.12 14.25
C ALA A 77 -7.00 -29.52 14.74
N VAL A 78 -5.75 -29.67 15.22
CA VAL A 78 -5.22 -30.93 15.75
C VAL A 78 -6.01 -31.40 16.98
N ALA A 79 -6.41 -30.49 17.87
CA ALA A 79 -7.22 -30.83 19.04
C ALA A 79 -8.61 -31.39 18.69
N ARG A 80 -9.15 -31.05 17.52
CA ARG A 80 -10.51 -31.41 17.04
C ARG A 80 -10.54 -32.68 16.19
N VAL A 81 -9.38 -33.26 15.85
CA VAL A 81 -9.29 -34.52 15.11
C VAL A 81 -8.62 -35.61 15.92
N LYS A 82 -9.01 -36.88 15.70
CA LYS A 82 -8.41 -38.06 16.36
C LYS A 82 -7.02 -38.37 15.82
N ASP A 83 -6.84 -38.19 14.51
CA ASP A 83 -5.57 -38.38 13.82
C ASP A 83 -5.22 -37.09 13.06
N PRO A 84 -4.12 -36.41 13.40
CA PRO A 84 -3.65 -35.23 12.68
C PRO A 84 -3.47 -35.47 11.17
N GLN A 85 -3.26 -36.71 10.74
CA GLN A 85 -3.05 -37.04 9.31
C GLN A 85 -4.20 -36.58 8.41
N VAL A 86 -5.41 -36.49 8.96
CA VAL A 86 -6.59 -35.96 8.26
C VAL A 86 -6.34 -34.55 7.72
N LEU A 87 -5.62 -33.71 8.46
CA LEU A 87 -5.27 -32.34 8.06
C LEU A 87 -4.21 -32.28 6.93
N ALA A 88 -3.50 -33.37 6.69
CA ALA A 88 -2.52 -33.50 5.62
C ALA A 88 -3.10 -34.20 4.38
N ASP A 89 -4.08 -35.06 4.54
CA ASP A 89 -4.77 -35.75 3.44
C ASP A 89 -5.57 -34.76 2.56
N GLY A 90 -5.97 -33.63 3.14
CA GLY A 90 -6.63 -32.54 2.41
C GLY A 90 -8.11 -32.80 2.13
N GLY A 91 -8.67 -32.02 1.20
CA GLY A 91 -10.03 -32.17 0.70
C GLY A 91 -11.09 -31.37 1.47
N ASP A 92 -12.23 -31.16 0.81
CA ASP A 92 -13.40 -30.44 1.30
C ASP A 92 -14.45 -31.36 1.95
N VAL A 93 -14.06 -32.60 2.26
CA VAL A 93 -14.92 -33.64 2.85
C VAL A 93 -14.31 -34.13 4.16
N LEU A 94 -15.03 -33.93 5.26
CA LEU A 94 -14.65 -34.38 6.59
C LEU A 94 -15.40 -35.66 6.96
N GLN A 95 -14.64 -36.71 7.30
CA GLN A 95 -15.22 -37.95 7.83
C GLN A 95 -15.61 -37.75 9.29
N LEU A 96 -16.85 -38.10 9.66
CA LEU A 96 -17.34 -37.92 11.02
C LEU A 96 -16.54 -38.74 12.05
N ALA A 97 -16.02 -39.89 11.62
CA ALA A 97 -15.20 -40.76 12.46
C ALA A 97 -13.85 -40.13 12.85
N CYS A 98 -13.39 -39.13 12.09
CA CYS A 98 -12.12 -38.44 12.34
C CYS A 98 -12.24 -37.34 13.41
N ILE A 99 -13.44 -36.87 13.74
CA ILE A 99 -13.66 -35.84 14.76
C ILE A 99 -13.36 -36.42 16.15
N ASN A 100 -12.64 -35.65 16.96
CA ASN A 100 -12.28 -36.02 18.33
C ASN A 100 -13.47 -35.82 19.29
N ASP A 101 -14.25 -36.86 19.50
CA ASP A 101 -15.38 -36.90 20.44
C ASP A 101 -14.99 -37.10 21.91
N ALA A 102 -13.69 -37.18 22.23
CA ALA A 102 -13.21 -37.29 23.61
C ALA A 102 -13.20 -35.94 24.34
N SER A 103 -13.19 -34.82 23.61
CA SER A 103 -13.34 -33.48 24.17
C SER A 103 -14.81 -33.03 24.10
N GLU A 104 -15.23 -32.19 25.04
CA GLU A 104 -16.59 -31.61 25.06
C GLU A 104 -16.86 -30.81 23.78
N GLU A 105 -15.90 -29.97 23.38
CA GLU A 105 -15.94 -29.19 22.13
C GLU A 105 -16.11 -30.07 20.90
N GLY A 106 -15.34 -31.17 20.80
CA GLY A 106 -15.42 -32.06 19.65
C GLY A 106 -16.69 -32.94 19.63
N ALA A 107 -17.26 -33.25 20.80
CA ALA A 107 -18.56 -33.90 20.89
C ALA A 107 -19.70 -33.00 20.39
N LEU A 108 -19.66 -31.69 20.73
CA LEU A 108 -20.62 -30.69 20.20
C LEU A 108 -20.48 -30.54 18.69
N LEU A 109 -19.26 -30.44 18.18
CA LEU A 109 -18.98 -30.31 16.76
C LEU A 109 -19.45 -31.55 15.96
N LEU A 110 -19.27 -32.76 16.51
CA LEU A 110 -19.79 -34.00 15.93
C LEU A 110 -21.33 -34.04 15.95
N ALA A 111 -21.96 -33.55 17.02
CA ALA A 111 -23.41 -33.47 17.12
C ALA A 111 -24.00 -32.50 16.07
N GLU A 112 -23.37 -31.34 15.87
CA GLU A 112 -23.79 -30.40 14.83
C GLU A 112 -23.57 -30.98 13.44
N ALA A 113 -22.44 -31.64 13.16
CA ALA A 113 -22.20 -32.29 11.88
C ALA A 113 -23.29 -33.34 11.53
N ARG A 114 -23.71 -34.16 12.51
CA ARG A 114 -24.82 -35.11 12.35
C ARG A 114 -26.16 -34.41 12.12
N ARG A 115 -26.38 -33.28 12.81
CA ARG A 115 -27.59 -32.47 12.65
C ARG A 115 -27.68 -31.90 11.23
N VAL A 116 -26.60 -31.33 10.71
CA VAL A 116 -26.54 -30.81 9.34
C VAL A 116 -26.90 -31.91 8.34
N LEU A 117 -26.32 -33.10 8.48
CA LEU A 117 -26.65 -34.24 7.62
C LEU A 117 -28.11 -34.68 7.74
N ALA A 118 -28.68 -34.68 8.95
CA ALA A 118 -30.09 -35.00 9.16
C ALA A 118 -31.03 -33.97 8.50
N LEU A 119 -30.70 -32.67 8.56
CA LEU A 119 -31.47 -31.59 7.94
C LEU A 119 -31.47 -31.67 6.40
N VAL A 120 -30.35 -32.12 5.81
CA VAL A 120 -30.21 -32.36 4.36
C VAL A 120 -30.84 -33.71 3.94
N GLY A 121 -31.36 -34.49 4.90
CA GLY A 121 -32.01 -35.78 4.66
C GLY A 121 -31.03 -36.95 4.46
N GLN A 122 -29.77 -36.78 4.88
CA GLN A 122 -28.68 -37.75 4.74
C GLN A 122 -28.17 -38.25 6.11
N SER A 123 -29.07 -38.59 7.01
CA SER A 123 -28.75 -38.98 8.40
C SER A 123 -27.76 -40.17 8.53
N ASP A 124 -27.72 -41.05 7.54
CA ASP A 124 -26.85 -42.24 7.52
C ASP A 124 -25.46 -41.98 6.88
N ALA A 125 -25.19 -40.76 6.41
CA ALA A 125 -23.91 -40.43 5.80
C ALA A 125 -22.77 -40.42 6.84
N SER A 126 -21.60 -40.95 6.45
CA SER A 126 -20.41 -41.01 7.30
C SER A 126 -19.48 -39.80 7.16
N ALA A 127 -19.80 -38.88 6.25
CA ALA A 127 -18.97 -37.73 5.90
C ALA A 127 -19.83 -36.51 5.61
N ILE A 128 -19.27 -35.33 5.86
CA ILE A 128 -19.89 -34.03 5.60
C ILE A 128 -18.98 -33.20 4.71
N THR A 129 -19.57 -32.43 3.79
CA THR A 129 -18.84 -31.58 2.84
C THR A 129 -18.86 -30.12 3.26
N LEU A 130 -17.87 -29.33 2.82
CA LEU A 130 -17.83 -27.89 3.06
C LEU A 130 -19.10 -27.19 2.53
N ALA A 131 -19.56 -27.58 1.34
CA ALA A 131 -20.76 -27.00 0.72
C ALA A 131 -22.02 -27.20 1.57
N GLN A 132 -22.21 -28.38 2.16
CA GLN A 132 -23.34 -28.65 3.06
C GLN A 132 -23.30 -27.79 4.32
N VAL A 133 -22.11 -27.54 4.87
CA VAL A 133 -21.95 -26.66 6.04
C VAL A 133 -22.19 -25.20 5.67
N GLN A 134 -21.72 -24.76 4.50
CA GLN A 134 -21.99 -23.41 4.00
C GLN A 134 -23.48 -23.17 3.74
N GLU A 135 -24.19 -24.16 3.18
CA GLU A 135 -25.65 -24.09 3.02
C GLU A 135 -26.35 -24.02 4.38
N ARG A 136 -25.87 -24.78 5.37
CA ARG A 136 -26.36 -24.66 6.75
C ARG A 136 -26.14 -23.26 7.31
N LEU A 137 -24.95 -22.68 7.17
CA LEU A 137 -24.64 -21.34 7.64
C LEU A 137 -25.53 -20.29 6.97
N ALA A 138 -25.71 -20.37 5.66
CA ALA A 138 -26.64 -19.49 4.93
C ALA A 138 -28.08 -19.65 5.44
N SER A 139 -28.52 -20.89 5.74
CA SER A 139 -29.85 -21.14 6.31
C SER A 139 -30.01 -20.54 7.71
N LEU A 140 -28.96 -20.57 8.54
CA LEU A 140 -28.94 -20.00 9.89
C LEU A 140 -28.97 -18.48 9.84
N GLN A 141 -28.18 -17.86 8.96
CA GLN A 141 -28.17 -16.40 8.76
C GLN A 141 -29.52 -15.88 8.28
N ALA A 142 -30.28 -16.66 7.52
CA ALA A 142 -31.60 -16.29 7.04
C ALA A 142 -32.71 -16.45 8.10
N LEU A 143 -32.43 -17.07 9.26
CA LEU A 143 -33.40 -17.15 10.34
C LEU A 143 -33.60 -15.77 10.98
N ARG A 144 -34.82 -15.53 11.47
CA ARG A 144 -35.15 -14.34 12.26
C ARG A 144 -34.25 -14.16 13.48
N PHE A 145 -33.89 -15.28 14.11
CA PHE A 145 -32.95 -15.38 15.22
C PHE A 145 -31.80 -16.25 14.73
N ASN A 146 -30.66 -15.63 14.47
CA ASN A 146 -29.50 -16.29 13.88
C ASN A 146 -28.36 -16.45 14.91
N GLY A 147 -28.53 -15.95 16.13
CA GLY A 147 -27.60 -16.10 17.23
C GLY A 147 -26.36 -15.22 17.14
N ASP A 148 -26.41 -14.13 16.39
CA ASP A 148 -25.32 -13.15 16.29
C ASP A 148 -25.34 -12.10 17.42
N GLY A 149 -26.36 -12.12 18.27
CA GLY A 149 -26.56 -11.18 19.38
C GLY A 149 -27.06 -9.81 18.94
N VAL A 150 -27.53 -9.67 17.69
CA VAL A 150 -27.98 -8.42 17.08
C VAL A 150 -29.44 -8.55 16.67
N ILE A 151 -30.28 -7.64 17.17
CA ILE A 151 -31.70 -7.56 16.76
C ILE A 151 -31.96 -6.31 15.95
N SER A 152 -32.76 -6.43 14.90
CA SER A 152 -33.16 -5.33 14.03
C SER A 152 -34.66 -5.06 14.13
N ALA A 153 -35.14 -3.98 13.50
CA ALA A 153 -36.56 -3.70 13.40
C ALA A 153 -37.35 -4.86 12.74
N ALA A 154 -36.70 -5.64 11.86
CA ALA A 154 -37.30 -6.82 11.24
C ALA A 154 -37.52 -7.95 12.28
N THR A 155 -36.63 -8.10 13.26
CA THR A 155 -36.72 -9.12 14.33
C THR A 155 -37.94 -8.92 15.23
N ALA A 156 -38.56 -7.74 15.26
CA ALA A 156 -39.73 -7.43 16.09
C ALA A 156 -41.08 -7.88 15.49
N GLU A 157 -41.09 -8.52 14.30
CA GLU A 157 -42.26 -8.99 13.52
C GLU A 157 -43.65 -8.76 14.15
N GLY A 158 -44.41 -7.80 13.58
CA GLY A 158 -45.79 -7.52 13.96
C GLY A 158 -45.96 -6.62 15.19
N ASN A 159 -44.88 -6.26 15.90
CA ASN A 159 -44.89 -5.26 16.97
C ASN A 159 -44.25 -3.95 16.50
N GLU A 160 -45.06 -3.05 15.92
CA GLU A 160 -44.60 -1.75 15.40
C GLU A 160 -43.96 -0.88 16.48
N ALA A 161 -44.44 -0.95 17.72
CA ALA A 161 -43.88 -0.17 18.83
C ALA A 161 -42.47 -0.63 19.19
N LEU A 162 -42.23 -1.95 19.20
CA LEU A 162 -40.91 -2.51 19.48
C LEU A 162 -39.93 -2.27 18.32
N ALA A 163 -40.40 -2.37 17.07
CA ALA A 163 -39.59 -2.01 15.90
C ALA A 163 -39.15 -0.54 15.94
N ALA A 164 -40.07 0.38 16.25
CA ALA A 164 -39.77 1.80 16.39
C ALA A 164 -38.79 2.08 17.54
N LEU A 165 -38.90 1.35 18.65
CA LEU A 165 -37.95 1.44 19.76
C LEU A 165 -36.55 1.00 19.34
N ILE A 166 -36.42 -0.13 18.62
CA ILE A 166 -35.12 -0.60 18.11
C ILE A 166 -34.49 0.47 17.21
N THR A 167 -35.24 1.00 16.24
CA THR A 167 -34.75 2.07 15.35
C THR A 167 -34.30 3.30 16.13
N ARG A 168 -35.07 3.72 17.14
CA ARG A 168 -34.68 4.84 17.99
C ARG A 168 -33.37 4.60 18.74
N ILE A 169 -33.16 3.39 19.26
CA ILE A 169 -31.90 3.04 19.94
C ILE A 169 -30.74 3.08 18.93
N GLN A 170 -30.95 2.60 17.70
CA GLN A 170 -29.95 2.66 16.63
C GLN A 170 -29.55 4.11 16.29
N ASP A 171 -30.52 5.01 16.19
CA ASP A 171 -30.27 6.40 15.83
C ASP A 171 -29.48 7.16 16.92
N ILE A 172 -29.67 6.81 18.19
CA ILE A 172 -29.07 7.51 19.33
C ILE A 172 -27.74 6.89 19.77
N TYR A 173 -27.66 5.56 19.86
CA TYR A 173 -26.49 4.82 20.37
C TYR A 173 -25.66 4.16 19.26
N GLY A 174 -26.05 4.38 18.00
CA GLY A 174 -25.45 3.74 16.83
C GLY A 174 -25.95 2.32 16.64
N SER A 175 -25.57 1.72 15.50
CA SER A 175 -25.92 0.34 15.15
C SER A 175 -24.69 -0.57 15.12
N VAL A 176 -24.96 -1.87 15.14
CA VAL A 176 -23.99 -2.94 14.84
C VAL A 176 -24.50 -3.68 13.62
N VAL A 177 -23.62 -4.02 12.68
CA VAL A 177 -23.97 -4.85 11.53
C VAL A 177 -24.06 -6.30 11.99
N GLY A 178 -25.23 -6.91 11.83
CA GLY A 178 -25.46 -8.33 12.08
C GLY A 178 -24.78 -9.22 11.04
N SER A 179 -24.81 -10.53 11.30
CA SER A 179 -24.28 -11.56 10.39
C SER A 179 -25.08 -11.69 9.09
N ASP A 180 -26.28 -11.13 9.06
CA ASP A 180 -27.19 -11.00 7.91
C ASP A 180 -26.99 -9.69 7.12
N GLU A 181 -25.93 -8.92 7.43
CA GLU A 181 -25.65 -7.59 6.89
C GLU A 181 -26.70 -6.52 7.24
N VAL A 182 -27.65 -6.83 8.13
CA VAL A 182 -28.65 -5.88 8.58
C VAL A 182 -28.14 -5.16 9.83
N ALA A 183 -28.21 -3.84 9.81
CA ALA A 183 -27.88 -3.05 10.98
C ALA A 183 -28.95 -3.25 12.08
N GLY A 184 -28.50 -3.56 13.30
CA GLY A 184 -29.32 -3.78 14.49
C GLY A 184 -28.73 -3.14 15.74
N ILE A 185 -29.21 -3.58 16.89
CA ILE A 185 -28.67 -3.26 18.22
C ILE A 185 -28.24 -4.52 18.95
N ASP A 186 -27.17 -4.41 19.73
CA ASP A 186 -26.71 -5.46 20.63
C ASP A 186 -27.25 -5.22 22.06
N ARG A 187 -27.08 -6.24 22.93
CA ARG A 187 -27.48 -6.16 24.33
C ARG A 187 -26.88 -4.95 25.06
N GLY A 188 -25.62 -4.63 24.79
CA GLY A 188 -24.93 -3.49 25.40
C GLY A 188 -25.63 -2.15 25.13
N ARG A 189 -26.07 -1.91 23.88
CA ARG A 189 -26.83 -0.69 23.53
C ARG A 189 -28.22 -0.67 24.13
N ALA A 190 -28.92 -1.80 24.11
CA ALA A 190 -30.24 -1.93 24.73
C ALA A 190 -30.19 -1.59 26.24
N GLU A 191 -29.22 -2.18 26.96
CA GLU A 191 -29.03 -1.93 28.38
C GLU A 191 -28.58 -0.49 28.68
N ALA A 192 -27.72 0.09 27.84
CA ALA A 192 -27.30 1.48 27.97
C ALA A 192 -28.48 2.47 27.82
N PHE A 193 -29.35 2.25 26.83
CA PHE A 193 -30.56 3.04 26.63
C PHE A 193 -31.44 3.04 27.89
N PHE A 194 -31.76 1.86 28.43
CA PHE A 194 -32.63 1.77 29.60
C PHE A 194 -31.95 2.22 30.90
N ALA A 195 -30.62 2.11 31.01
CA ALA A 195 -29.88 2.71 32.11
C ALA A 195 -30.03 4.24 32.13
N ASP A 196 -29.95 4.89 30.96
CA ASP A 196 -30.13 6.34 30.82
C ASP A 196 -31.59 6.77 31.07
N VAL A 197 -32.58 6.00 30.59
CA VAL A 197 -34.00 6.24 30.91
C VAL A 197 -34.26 6.14 32.42
N ARG A 198 -33.67 5.15 33.11
CA ARG A 198 -33.76 5.03 34.58
C ARG A 198 -33.06 6.17 35.31
N ALA A 199 -31.92 6.67 34.79
CA ALA A 199 -31.24 7.83 35.35
C ALA A 199 -32.12 9.10 35.26
N LEU A 200 -32.79 9.31 34.12
CA LEU A 200 -33.76 10.40 33.95
C LEU A 200 -34.97 10.24 34.88
N GLN A 201 -35.50 9.01 35.04
CA GLN A 201 -36.59 8.76 35.99
C GLN A 201 -36.17 9.09 37.43
N ALA A 202 -34.99 8.66 37.86
CA ALA A 202 -34.45 8.95 39.18
C ALA A 202 -34.29 10.46 39.40
N TRP A 203 -33.84 11.19 38.38
CA TRP A 203 -33.77 12.64 38.39
C TRP A 203 -35.16 13.30 38.51
N PHE A 204 -36.16 12.86 37.73
CA PHE A 204 -37.55 13.36 37.85
C PHE A 204 -38.17 13.07 39.23
N ALA A 205 -37.87 11.92 39.83
CA ALA A 205 -38.34 11.57 41.16
C ALA A 205 -37.79 12.50 42.27
N GLN A 206 -36.56 13.01 42.12
CA GLN A 206 -36.01 14.00 43.05
C GLN A 206 -36.82 15.30 43.04
N ALA A 207 -37.31 15.74 41.88
CA ALA A 207 -38.12 16.96 41.79
C ALA A 207 -39.48 16.85 42.49
N ALA A 208 -40.04 15.66 42.65
CA ALA A 208 -41.26 15.47 43.45
C ALA A 208 -41.05 15.77 44.94
N GLN A 209 -39.81 15.61 45.43
CA GLN A 209 -39.44 15.84 46.84
C GLN A 209 -38.98 17.28 47.10
N LEU A 210 -38.43 17.94 46.08
CA LEU A 210 -37.76 19.24 46.22
C LEU A 210 -38.71 20.44 46.33
N GLY A 211 -40.01 20.25 46.11
CA GLY A 211 -41.03 21.25 46.48
C GLY A 211 -40.68 22.68 46.09
N CYS A 212 -40.27 22.91 44.83
CA CYS A 212 -39.98 24.23 44.29
C CYS A 212 -41.02 25.25 44.79
N ASN A 213 -40.58 26.29 45.51
CA ASN A 213 -41.45 27.17 46.32
C ASN A 213 -42.52 27.94 45.52
N LEU A 214 -42.53 27.82 44.19
CA LEU A 214 -43.52 28.37 43.28
C LEU A 214 -44.46 27.26 42.79
N LYS A 215 -45.77 27.42 43.00
CA LYS A 215 -46.81 26.58 42.40
C LYS A 215 -47.46 27.34 41.24
N PRO A 216 -47.68 26.73 40.06
CA PRO A 216 -47.39 25.33 39.68
C PRO A 216 -45.91 25.02 39.40
N ARG A 217 -45.50 23.74 39.50
CA ARG A 217 -44.11 23.27 39.26
C ARG A 217 -43.54 23.68 37.90
N ALA A 218 -44.37 23.63 36.85
CA ALA A 218 -43.96 24.08 35.51
C ALA A 218 -43.50 25.55 35.50
N GLN A 219 -44.17 26.41 36.28
CA GLN A 219 -43.79 27.81 36.45
C GLN A 219 -42.45 27.95 37.18
N ALA A 220 -42.22 27.13 38.22
CA ALA A 220 -40.97 27.18 38.98
C ALA A 220 -39.75 26.74 38.15
N LEU A 221 -39.94 25.75 37.27
CA LEU A 221 -38.89 25.29 36.35
C LEU A 221 -38.62 26.34 35.27
N ALA A 222 -39.66 26.88 34.64
CA ALA A 222 -39.51 27.98 33.68
C ALA A 222 -38.84 29.22 34.32
N ALA A 223 -39.15 29.52 35.58
CA ALA A 223 -38.49 30.57 36.33
C ALA A 223 -37.00 30.28 36.58
N ALA A 224 -36.65 29.05 36.98
CA ALA A 224 -35.27 28.64 37.22
C ALA A 224 -34.44 28.62 35.94
N GLU A 225 -35.00 28.15 34.82
CA GLU A 225 -34.37 28.22 33.49
C GLU A 225 -34.14 29.66 33.04
N ALA A 226 -35.15 30.53 33.22
CA ALA A 226 -35.03 31.95 32.89
C ALA A 226 -33.96 32.66 33.74
N VAL A 227 -33.84 32.31 35.03
CA VAL A 227 -32.75 32.80 35.89
C VAL A 227 -31.40 32.27 35.40
N ASN A 228 -31.27 30.96 35.15
CA ASN A 228 -30.03 30.35 34.66
C ASN A 228 -29.53 31.02 33.37
N ALA A 229 -30.43 31.34 32.44
CA ALA A 229 -30.09 31.94 31.16
C ALA A 229 -29.42 33.31 31.29
N VAL A 230 -29.81 34.12 32.27
CA VAL A 230 -29.34 35.51 32.43
C VAL A 230 -28.41 35.71 33.63
N GLN A 231 -28.29 34.73 34.52
CA GLN A 231 -27.68 34.89 35.84
C GLN A 231 -26.27 35.46 35.78
N ALA A 232 -25.41 34.92 34.92
CA ALA A 232 -24.03 35.39 34.77
C ALA A 232 -23.96 36.88 34.37
N LYS A 233 -24.84 37.33 33.46
CA LYS A 233 -24.86 38.72 32.99
C LYS A 233 -25.52 39.67 33.98
N VAL A 234 -26.53 39.22 34.72
CA VAL A 234 -27.15 40.01 35.79
C VAL A 234 -26.19 40.18 36.97
N ASP A 235 -25.48 39.12 37.34
CA ASP A 235 -24.43 39.17 38.37
C ASP A 235 -23.25 40.07 37.92
N ASP A 236 -22.80 39.99 36.67
CA ASP A 236 -21.81 40.92 36.08
C ASP A 236 -22.30 42.37 36.12
N PHE A 237 -23.56 42.64 35.75
CA PHE A 237 -24.12 43.99 35.81
C PHE A 237 -24.05 44.57 37.23
N PHE A 238 -24.54 43.85 38.24
CA PHE A 238 -24.51 44.33 39.63
C PHE A 238 -23.09 44.45 40.20
N ALA A 239 -22.15 43.60 39.75
CA ALA A 239 -20.74 43.74 40.11
C ALA A 239 -20.15 45.05 39.55
N ARG A 240 -20.47 45.38 38.28
CA ARG A 240 -20.04 46.62 37.64
C ARG A 240 -20.67 47.86 38.29
N THR A 241 -21.96 47.82 38.64
CA THR A 241 -22.60 48.96 39.35
C THR A 241 -21.97 49.20 40.72
N GLY A 242 -21.63 48.13 41.45
CA GLY A 242 -20.89 48.23 42.71
C GLY A 242 -19.48 48.81 42.58
N LEU A 243 -18.76 48.50 41.50
CA LEU A 243 -17.46 49.12 41.22
C LEU A 243 -17.59 50.62 40.94
N VAL A 244 -18.65 51.04 40.25
CA VAL A 244 -18.93 52.46 40.01
C VAL A 244 -19.30 53.20 41.29
N GLU A 245 -20.06 52.56 42.19
CA GLU A 245 -20.35 53.14 43.50
C GLU A 245 -19.08 53.29 44.37
N PHE A 246 -18.18 52.31 44.31
CA PHE A 246 -16.90 52.34 45.03
C PHE A 246 -15.95 53.45 44.52
N ASP A 247 -15.77 53.54 43.20
CA ASP A 247 -15.03 54.62 42.54
C ASP A 247 -15.78 55.11 41.29
N PRO A 248 -16.37 56.31 41.33
CA PRO A 248 -17.09 56.89 40.18
C PRO A 248 -16.24 56.99 38.90
N ARG A 249 -14.90 57.00 39.02
CA ARG A 249 -14.00 57.03 37.85
C ARG A 249 -14.08 55.76 37.00
N ALA A 250 -14.54 54.65 37.57
CA ALA A 250 -14.68 53.37 36.85
C ALA A 250 -15.84 53.39 35.83
N GLN A 251 -16.81 54.31 35.95
CA GLN A 251 -18.03 54.32 35.12
C GLN A 251 -17.75 54.42 33.62
N ALA A 252 -16.79 55.26 33.22
CA ALA A 252 -16.42 55.45 31.83
C ALA A 252 -15.79 54.21 31.19
N SER A 253 -15.02 53.44 31.98
CA SER A 253 -14.32 52.23 31.52
C SER A 253 -15.20 50.98 31.52
N LEU A 254 -16.24 50.96 32.35
CA LEU A 254 -17.16 49.82 32.48
C LEU A 254 -18.34 49.86 31.50
N ASN A 255 -18.55 51.01 30.86
CA ASN A 255 -19.46 51.18 29.73
C ASN A 255 -18.68 51.21 28.40
N PRO A 256 -19.32 50.91 27.27
CA PRO A 256 -18.65 50.92 25.97
C PRO A 256 -18.15 52.32 25.60
N THR A 257 -16.92 52.42 25.13
CA THR A 257 -16.33 53.67 24.62
C THR A 257 -16.83 53.99 23.22
N GLU A 258 -16.63 55.22 22.75
CA GLU A 258 -16.93 55.61 21.36
C GLU A 258 -16.19 54.71 20.36
N GLU A 259 -14.91 54.40 20.62
CA GLU A 259 -14.12 53.46 19.81
C GLU A 259 -14.72 52.04 19.80
N GLY A 260 -15.27 51.59 20.92
CA GLY A 260 -15.97 50.30 21.01
C GLY A 260 -17.24 50.25 20.15
N TYR A 261 -18.02 51.34 20.13
CA TYR A 261 -19.19 51.44 19.24
C TYR A 261 -18.80 51.58 17.77
N LEU A 262 -17.70 52.26 17.46
CA LEU A 262 -17.16 52.35 16.10
C LEU A 262 -16.69 50.99 15.59
N ALA A 263 -16.08 50.17 16.44
CA ALA A 263 -15.69 48.81 16.08
C ALA A 263 -16.91 47.91 15.79
N LEU A 264 -18.00 48.08 16.55
CA LEU A 264 -19.25 47.34 16.33
C LEU A 264 -20.00 47.80 15.06
N SER A 265 -19.97 49.10 14.74
CA SER A 265 -20.67 49.64 13.56
C SER A 265 -19.98 49.33 12.22
N ALA A 266 -18.75 48.81 12.25
CA ALA A 266 -18.04 48.32 11.08
C ALA A 266 -18.63 47.02 10.51
N GLN A 267 -19.51 46.34 11.24
CA GLN A 267 -20.19 45.11 10.83
C GLN A 267 -21.70 45.33 10.73
N VAL A 268 -22.40 44.44 10.03
CA VAL A 268 -23.87 44.43 10.03
C VAL A 268 -24.35 44.04 11.43
N LEU A 269 -24.98 45.00 12.11
CA LEU A 269 -25.49 44.80 13.46
C LEU A 269 -26.82 44.04 13.40
N SER A 270 -26.89 42.96 14.19
CA SER A 270 -28.13 42.26 14.51
C SER A 270 -28.28 42.19 16.03
N ASN A 271 -29.51 42.07 16.52
CA ASN A 271 -29.74 41.92 17.94
C ASN A 271 -29.06 40.66 18.50
N GLY A 272 -28.79 39.62 17.69
CA GLY A 272 -28.12 38.39 18.13
C GLY A 272 -26.59 38.38 17.96
N SER A 273 -25.97 39.48 17.51
CA SER A 273 -24.53 39.50 17.24
C SER A 273 -23.71 39.37 18.54
N GLU A 274 -22.66 38.54 18.54
CA GLU A 274 -21.81 38.30 19.72
C GLU A 274 -21.26 39.59 20.33
N GLY A 275 -20.83 40.54 19.49
CA GLY A 275 -20.33 41.84 19.95
C GLY A 275 -21.37 42.69 20.68
N VAL A 276 -22.65 42.55 20.32
CA VAL A 276 -23.76 43.23 21.01
C VAL A 276 -24.09 42.49 22.30
N ALA A 277 -24.11 41.16 22.30
CA ALA A 277 -24.31 40.35 23.50
C ALA A 277 -23.23 40.53 24.58
N ALA A 278 -22.00 40.87 24.16
CA ALA A 278 -20.88 41.17 25.05
C ALA A 278 -21.08 42.46 25.86
N LEU A 279 -21.85 43.45 25.35
CA LEU A 279 -22.11 44.71 26.05
C LEU A 279 -22.87 44.48 27.38
N PRO A 280 -22.76 45.41 28.36
CA PRO A 280 -23.55 45.34 29.59
C PRO A 280 -25.06 45.20 29.33
N LEU A 281 -25.81 44.61 30.27
CA LEU A 281 -27.27 44.42 30.13
C LEU A 281 -28.05 45.73 30.05
N ALA A 282 -27.56 46.77 30.71
CA ALA A 282 -28.05 48.13 30.67
C ALA A 282 -26.88 49.08 30.93
N ALA A 283 -27.08 50.39 30.79
CA ALA A 283 -26.06 51.37 31.16
C ALA A 283 -25.63 51.17 32.61
N VAL A 284 -24.32 50.98 32.83
CA VAL A 284 -23.77 50.76 34.18
C VAL A 284 -23.68 52.12 34.87
N THR A 285 -24.49 52.30 35.89
CA THR A 285 -24.47 53.46 36.80
C THR A 285 -24.13 52.99 38.22
N GLY A 286 -23.94 53.91 39.17
CA GLY A 286 -23.84 53.55 40.60
C GLY A 286 -25.18 53.11 41.21
N GLU A 287 -26.26 53.09 40.43
CA GLU A 287 -27.58 52.68 40.90
C GLU A 287 -27.72 51.15 40.74
N HIS A 288 -27.94 50.45 41.85
CA HIS A 288 -28.10 48.99 41.90
C HIS A 288 -29.49 48.51 41.43
N CYS A 289 -29.88 48.94 40.24
CA CYS A 289 -31.20 48.69 39.66
C CYS A 289 -31.08 48.35 38.16
N LEU A 290 -31.47 47.13 37.79
CA LEU A 290 -31.46 46.64 36.42
C LEU A 290 -32.82 46.89 35.74
N PRO A 291 -32.93 47.71 34.70
CA PRO A 291 -34.16 47.79 33.92
C PRO A 291 -34.45 46.45 33.20
N LEU A 292 -35.72 46.07 33.13
CA LEU A 292 -36.15 44.80 32.49
C LEU A 292 -36.85 45.00 31.14
N VAL A 293 -37.29 46.24 30.82
CA VAL A 293 -38.18 46.52 29.67
C VAL A 293 -37.56 47.50 28.68
N HIS A 294 -37.09 48.66 29.16
CA HIS A 294 -36.55 49.73 28.32
C HIS A 294 -35.10 50.03 28.69
N GLY A 295 -34.29 50.44 27.71
CA GLY A 295 -32.87 50.74 27.94
C GLY A 295 -31.99 49.51 28.21
N VAL A 296 -32.48 48.32 27.82
CA VAL A 296 -31.75 47.06 27.94
C VAL A 296 -31.01 46.74 26.64
N ASN A 297 -29.95 45.95 26.77
CA ASN A 297 -29.19 45.43 25.65
C ASN A 297 -30.12 44.60 24.72
N PRO A 298 -30.21 44.94 23.43
CA PRO A 298 -31.12 44.27 22.50
C PRO A 298 -30.84 42.77 22.34
N ALA A 299 -29.61 42.31 22.58
CA ALA A 299 -29.27 40.88 22.56
C ALA A 299 -29.88 40.08 23.72
N TRP A 300 -30.12 40.75 24.84
CA TRP A 300 -30.64 40.14 26.06
C TRP A 300 -32.10 40.50 26.32
N ALA A 301 -32.72 41.36 25.50
CA ALA A 301 -34.08 41.83 25.71
C ALA A 301 -35.12 40.71 25.81
N ALA A 302 -35.04 39.68 24.95
CA ALA A 302 -35.94 38.53 24.99
C ALA A 302 -35.73 37.66 26.24
N ALA A 303 -34.48 37.45 26.65
CA ALA A 303 -34.13 36.68 27.84
C ALA A 303 -34.56 37.41 29.13
N LEU A 304 -34.35 38.73 29.20
CA LEU A 304 -34.82 39.57 30.32
C LEU A 304 -36.35 39.66 30.37
N GLN A 305 -37.01 39.67 29.21
CA GLN A 305 -38.47 39.59 29.15
C GLN A 305 -38.98 38.23 29.65
N THR A 306 -38.32 37.14 29.29
CA THR A 306 -38.61 35.79 29.79
C THR A 306 -38.38 35.71 31.30
N LEU A 307 -37.28 36.28 31.81
CA LEU A 307 -37.04 36.42 33.25
C LEU A 307 -38.17 37.18 33.93
N ARG A 308 -38.62 38.29 33.32
CA ARG A 308 -39.70 39.12 33.86
C ARG A 308 -40.99 38.32 33.98
N GLU A 309 -41.43 37.70 32.90
CA GLU A 309 -42.68 36.94 32.83
C GLU A 309 -42.66 35.69 33.69
N GLN A 310 -41.56 34.93 33.66
CA GLN A 310 -41.50 33.61 34.29
C GLN A 310 -41.10 33.66 35.76
N ALA A 311 -40.24 34.60 36.17
CA ALA A 311 -39.64 34.61 37.49
C ALA A 311 -39.97 35.86 38.32
N VAL A 312 -39.96 37.06 37.72
CA VAL A 312 -40.14 38.32 38.46
C VAL A 312 -41.61 38.60 38.76
N GLN A 313 -42.49 38.53 37.75
CA GLN A 313 -43.91 38.83 37.93
C GLN A 313 -44.60 37.90 38.94
N PRO A 314 -44.34 36.57 38.96
CA PRO A 314 -44.97 35.68 39.94
C PRO A 314 -44.51 35.91 41.39
N VAL A 315 -43.29 36.41 41.60
CA VAL A 315 -42.71 36.60 42.94
C VAL A 315 -42.96 38.02 43.48
N PHE A 316 -42.87 39.04 42.61
CA PHE A 316 -42.89 40.45 43.02
C PHE A 316 -44.07 41.26 42.45
N GLY A 317 -44.88 40.68 41.57
CA GLY A 317 -46.05 41.32 40.96
C GLY A 317 -45.81 41.94 39.57
N GLU A 318 -46.90 42.18 38.82
CA GLU A 318 -46.88 42.57 37.41
C GLU A 318 -46.28 43.96 37.13
N ALA A 319 -46.31 44.86 38.12
CA ALA A 319 -45.91 46.26 37.96
C ALA A 319 -44.38 46.50 37.96
N LEU A 320 -43.56 45.46 38.22
CA LEU A 320 -42.12 45.63 38.35
C LEU A 320 -41.44 45.72 36.97
N THR A 321 -40.90 46.91 36.65
CA THR A 321 -40.18 47.19 35.39
C THR A 321 -38.67 47.25 35.53
N ALA A 322 -38.16 47.22 36.77
CA ALA A 322 -36.74 47.19 37.09
C ALA A 322 -36.48 46.35 38.35
N LEU A 323 -35.36 45.64 38.39
CA LEU A 323 -35.00 44.70 39.44
C LEU A 323 -33.82 45.23 40.27
N THR A 324 -33.99 45.32 41.58
CA THR A 324 -32.90 45.69 42.50
C THR A 324 -31.99 44.50 42.80
N GLN A 325 -30.75 44.76 43.22
CA GLN A 325 -29.82 43.69 43.62
C GLN A 325 -30.36 42.83 44.77
N ALA A 326 -31.09 43.43 45.71
CA ALA A 326 -31.72 42.71 46.82
C ALA A 326 -32.82 41.74 46.33
N GLN A 327 -33.68 42.20 45.40
CA GLN A 327 -34.72 41.37 44.78
C GLN A 327 -34.11 40.26 43.93
N TRP A 328 -33.00 40.53 43.22
CA TRP A 328 -32.27 39.51 42.47
C TRP A 328 -31.71 38.41 43.37
N ASN A 329 -31.07 38.77 44.48
CA ASN A 329 -30.58 37.80 45.46
C ASN A 329 -31.73 37.00 46.11
N GLN A 330 -32.86 37.65 46.39
CA GLN A 330 -34.05 36.96 46.87
C GLN A 330 -34.59 35.95 45.84
N LEU A 331 -34.58 36.30 44.55
CA LEU A 331 -35.02 35.42 43.47
C LEU A 331 -34.11 34.19 43.34
N LYS A 332 -32.77 34.40 43.35
CA LYS A 332 -31.78 33.31 43.38
C LYS A 332 -31.98 32.38 44.56
N ASN A 333 -32.17 32.93 45.77
CA ASN A 333 -32.40 32.11 46.97
C ASN A 333 -33.72 31.32 46.91
N THR A 334 -34.77 31.88 46.30
CA THR A 334 -36.08 31.22 46.17
C THR A 334 -36.03 30.05 45.20
N LEU A 335 -35.21 30.16 44.14
CA LEU A 335 -35.10 29.18 43.05
C LEU A 335 -33.89 28.25 43.16
N ALA A 336 -33.00 28.45 44.14
CA ALA A 336 -31.75 27.71 44.29
C ALA A 336 -31.92 26.18 44.22
N GLN A 337 -32.91 25.62 44.93
CA GLN A 337 -33.18 24.18 44.90
C GLN A 337 -33.61 23.67 43.51
N CYS A 338 -34.36 24.48 42.75
CA CYS A 338 -34.76 24.14 41.38
C CYS A 338 -33.57 24.27 40.41
N GLN A 339 -32.68 25.24 40.62
CA GLN A 339 -31.45 25.39 39.83
C GLN A 339 -30.47 24.23 40.10
N GLU A 340 -30.30 23.82 41.36
CA GLU A 340 -29.49 22.66 41.75
C GLU A 340 -30.04 21.38 41.12
N TRP A 341 -31.37 21.20 41.13
CA TRP A 341 -32.00 20.08 40.45
C TRP A 341 -31.79 20.09 38.93
N LEU A 342 -31.99 21.22 38.26
CA LEU A 342 -31.73 21.36 36.82
C LEU A 342 -30.26 21.07 36.48
N ALA A 343 -29.32 21.54 37.32
CA ALA A 343 -27.90 21.27 37.16
C ALA A 343 -27.53 19.80 37.40
N ALA A 344 -28.31 19.08 38.22
CA ALA A 344 -28.16 17.64 38.46
C ALA A 344 -28.79 16.77 37.36
N CYS A 345 -29.35 17.35 36.30
CA CYS A 345 -29.88 16.60 35.16
C CYS A 345 -28.76 15.76 34.52
N PRO A 346 -28.93 14.43 34.38
CA PRO A 346 -27.89 13.58 33.83
C PRO A 346 -27.66 13.90 32.35
N ALA A 347 -26.39 14.11 31.97
CA ALA A 347 -26.00 14.30 30.59
C ALA A 347 -26.04 12.96 29.84
N THR A 348 -27.19 12.64 29.26
CA THR A 348 -27.42 11.40 28.50
C THR A 348 -27.59 11.69 27.00
N PRO A 349 -27.28 10.72 26.10
CA PRO A 349 -27.55 10.85 24.66
C PRO A 349 -29.03 11.07 24.32
N LEU A 350 -29.93 10.71 25.23
CA LEU A 350 -31.39 10.86 25.09
C LEU A 350 -31.85 12.33 25.11
N GLY A 351 -31.01 13.26 25.58
CA GLY A 351 -31.37 14.66 25.70
C GLY A 351 -32.52 14.90 26.68
N SER A 352 -33.35 15.92 26.41
CA SER A 352 -34.45 16.33 27.28
C SER A 352 -35.75 15.57 26.94
N LEU A 353 -35.84 14.30 27.35
CA LEU A 353 -37.10 13.55 27.24
C LEU A 353 -38.13 14.02 28.27
N PRO A 354 -39.42 14.18 27.89
CA PRO A 354 -40.46 14.56 28.83
C PRO A 354 -40.74 13.45 29.84
N GLU A 355 -41.13 13.83 31.07
CA GLU A 355 -41.39 12.90 32.19
C GLU A 355 -42.43 11.83 31.83
N SER A 356 -43.46 12.17 31.06
CA SER A 356 -44.50 11.24 30.62
C SER A 356 -43.97 10.11 29.73
N GLU A 357 -43.02 10.43 28.86
CA GLU A 357 -42.44 9.47 27.91
C GLU A 357 -41.45 8.53 28.62
N VAL A 358 -40.68 9.05 29.59
CA VAL A 358 -39.82 8.23 30.46
C VAL A 358 -40.67 7.23 31.27
N GLN A 359 -41.82 7.67 31.79
CA GLN A 359 -42.75 6.80 32.51
C GLN A 359 -43.38 5.75 31.59
N GLU A 360 -43.72 6.11 30.34
CA GLU A 360 -44.27 5.19 29.35
C GLU A 360 -43.25 4.12 28.93
N LEU A 361 -42.00 4.50 28.66
CA LEU A 361 -40.94 3.56 28.28
C LEU A 361 -40.65 2.52 29.37
N LEU A 362 -40.66 2.93 30.64
CA LEU A 362 -40.45 2.01 31.77
C LEU A 362 -41.73 1.24 32.15
N GLY A 363 -42.92 1.81 31.92
CA GLY A 363 -44.20 1.23 32.30
C GLY A 363 -44.82 0.29 31.25
N SER A 364 -44.44 0.41 29.98
CA SER A 364 -44.97 -0.38 28.85
C SER A 364 -44.49 -1.82 28.82
N GLY A 365 -43.46 -2.17 29.59
CA GLY A 365 -42.81 -3.48 29.54
C GLY A 365 -41.90 -3.68 28.32
N ALA A 366 -41.61 -2.61 27.57
CA ALA A 366 -40.77 -2.67 26.38
C ALA A 366 -39.34 -3.16 26.66
N GLU A 367 -38.75 -2.82 27.82
CA GLU A 367 -37.44 -3.33 28.25
C GLU A 367 -37.42 -4.86 28.31
N ALA A 368 -38.41 -5.45 28.98
CA ALA A 368 -38.50 -6.91 29.11
C ALA A 368 -38.75 -7.61 27.76
N GLN A 369 -39.57 -7.01 26.88
CA GLN A 369 -39.82 -7.56 25.54
C GLN A 369 -38.56 -7.49 24.67
N LEU A 370 -37.81 -6.39 24.74
CA LEU A 370 -36.58 -6.20 23.99
C LEU A 370 -35.49 -7.18 24.44
N LEU A 371 -35.29 -7.32 25.76
CA LEU A 371 -34.34 -8.28 26.33
C LEU A 371 -34.75 -9.72 26.02
N ALA A 372 -36.06 -10.02 25.99
CA ALA A 372 -36.53 -11.36 25.60
C ALA A 372 -36.23 -11.70 24.14
N LEU A 373 -36.22 -10.73 23.21
CA LEU A 373 -35.78 -10.96 21.83
C LEU A 373 -34.27 -11.27 21.78
N LEU A 374 -33.46 -10.55 22.56
CA LEU A 374 -32.02 -10.81 22.67
C LEU A 374 -31.75 -12.18 23.31
N ASP A 375 -32.51 -12.56 24.34
CA ASP A 375 -32.40 -13.88 24.97
C ASP A 375 -32.79 -15.02 24.00
N GLN A 376 -33.78 -14.79 23.14
CA GLN A 376 -34.17 -15.75 22.09
C GLN A 376 -33.10 -15.89 21.02
N ASP A 377 -32.46 -14.79 20.64
CA ASP A 377 -31.33 -14.84 19.70
C ASP A 377 -30.12 -15.55 20.31
N ASP A 378 -29.74 -15.17 21.54
CA ASP A 378 -28.62 -15.78 22.27
C ASP A 378 -28.80 -17.30 22.46
N ALA A 379 -30.03 -17.81 22.48
CA ALA A 379 -30.32 -19.25 22.56
C ALA A 379 -29.92 -20.02 21.30
N GLU A 380 -29.94 -19.39 20.12
CA GLU A 380 -29.53 -20.01 18.85
C GLU A 380 -28.03 -19.91 18.59
N LYS A 381 -27.31 -19.08 19.36
CA LYS A 381 -25.88 -18.81 19.23
C LYS A 381 -25.02 -20.06 19.24
N GLU A 382 -25.36 -21.05 20.08
CA GLU A 382 -24.59 -22.29 20.16
C GLU A 382 -24.54 -23.00 18.80
N HIS A 383 -25.66 -23.05 18.08
CA HIS A 383 -25.75 -23.72 16.78
C HIS A 383 -24.95 -22.99 15.70
N SER A 384 -25.02 -21.65 15.69
CA SER A 384 -24.23 -20.83 14.77
C SER A 384 -22.73 -20.94 15.02
N VAL A 385 -22.31 -20.92 16.28
CA VAL A 385 -20.89 -21.10 16.66
C VAL A 385 -20.39 -22.48 16.21
N GLN A 386 -21.15 -23.55 16.48
CA GLN A 386 -20.72 -24.90 16.09
C GLN A 386 -20.67 -25.08 14.57
N ALA A 387 -21.61 -24.49 13.83
CA ALA A 387 -21.58 -24.52 12.36
C ALA A 387 -20.36 -23.76 11.79
N MET A 388 -20.01 -22.61 12.37
CA MET A 388 -18.81 -21.85 12.00
C MET A 388 -17.52 -22.62 12.33
N GLU A 389 -17.45 -23.25 13.51
CA GLU A 389 -16.31 -24.10 13.86
C GLU A 389 -16.18 -25.30 12.92
N LEU A 390 -17.29 -25.91 12.53
CA LEU A 390 -17.29 -27.01 11.56
C LEU A 390 -16.78 -26.54 10.19
N GLU A 391 -17.22 -25.38 9.71
CA GLU A 391 -16.70 -24.77 8.48
C GLU A 391 -15.18 -24.54 8.59
N LYS A 392 -14.74 -23.95 9.71
CA LYS A 392 -13.33 -23.70 9.98
C LYS A 392 -12.52 -24.99 9.96
N LEU A 393 -13.01 -26.07 10.58
CA LEU A 393 -12.31 -27.35 10.59
C LEU A 393 -12.15 -27.93 9.18
N ILE A 394 -13.21 -27.93 8.36
CA ILE A 394 -13.16 -28.46 6.99
C ILE A 394 -12.23 -27.60 6.11
N ARG A 395 -12.26 -26.27 6.25
CA ARG A 395 -11.36 -25.37 5.54
C ARG A 395 -9.90 -25.61 5.94
N LEU A 396 -9.62 -25.74 7.22
CA LEU A 396 -8.27 -26.06 7.70
C LEU A 396 -7.82 -27.44 7.23
N GLN A 397 -8.70 -28.46 7.21
CA GLN A 397 -8.38 -29.75 6.60
C GLN A 397 -7.97 -29.59 5.13
N ARG A 398 -8.72 -28.82 4.35
CA ARG A 398 -8.47 -28.60 2.92
C ARG A 398 -7.16 -27.84 2.66
N ASP A 399 -6.91 -26.80 3.45
CA ASP A 399 -5.99 -25.73 3.08
C ASP A 399 -4.71 -25.66 3.92
N LEU A 400 -4.70 -26.19 5.15
CA LEU A 400 -3.63 -25.91 6.12
C LEU A 400 -2.26 -26.42 5.66
N LEU A 401 -2.18 -27.64 5.13
CA LEU A 401 -0.93 -28.18 4.58
C LEU A 401 -0.43 -27.33 3.41
N GLU A 402 -1.33 -26.84 2.56
CA GLU A 402 -0.98 -25.97 1.44
C GLU A 402 -0.47 -24.62 1.94
N LEU A 403 -1.14 -24.02 2.93
CA LEU A 403 -0.74 -22.76 3.54
C LEU A 403 0.65 -22.89 4.19
N LEU A 404 0.89 -23.93 4.97
CA LEU A 404 2.20 -24.20 5.59
C LEU A 404 3.30 -24.36 4.55
N ASN A 405 3.01 -25.03 3.43
CA ASN A 405 3.95 -25.17 2.32
C ASN A 405 4.14 -23.89 1.49
N ASN A 406 3.24 -22.91 1.60
CA ASN A 406 3.36 -21.59 0.99
C ASN A 406 3.86 -20.50 1.95
N PHE A 407 3.92 -20.77 3.25
CA PHE A 407 4.28 -19.81 4.29
C PHE A 407 5.57 -20.18 5.01
N VAL A 408 5.64 -21.39 5.56
CA VAL A 408 6.76 -21.84 6.41
C VAL A 408 7.92 -22.34 5.56
N SER A 409 7.66 -23.16 4.54
CA SER A 409 8.73 -23.77 3.72
C SER A 409 8.86 -23.18 2.32
N PHE A 410 7.80 -22.58 1.76
CA PHE A 410 7.72 -22.20 0.34
C PHE A 410 8.02 -23.37 -0.62
N SER A 411 7.79 -24.60 -0.19
CA SER A 411 8.15 -25.79 -0.96
C SER A 411 7.46 -25.82 -2.33
N ARG A 412 6.23 -25.31 -2.45
CA ARG A 412 5.50 -25.22 -3.73
C ARG A 412 6.20 -24.31 -4.74
N PHE A 413 6.81 -23.22 -4.30
CA PHE A 413 7.58 -22.32 -5.17
C PHE A 413 8.79 -23.05 -5.75
N TYR A 414 9.59 -23.69 -4.89
CA TYR A 414 10.81 -24.38 -5.33
C TYR A 414 10.54 -25.66 -6.13
N ARG A 415 9.40 -26.32 -5.89
CA ARG A 415 8.93 -27.48 -6.67
C ARG A 415 8.17 -27.14 -7.94
N ARG A 416 7.88 -25.85 -8.20
CA ARG A 416 7.15 -25.37 -9.38
C ARG A 416 5.70 -25.86 -9.44
N GLU A 417 5.06 -25.99 -8.28
CA GLU A 417 3.65 -26.39 -8.14
C GLU A 417 2.69 -25.19 -8.08
N GLY A 418 3.21 -23.97 -8.21
CA GLY A 418 2.45 -22.73 -8.09
C GLY A 418 2.35 -22.28 -6.63
N ALA A 419 3.09 -21.22 -6.29
CA ALA A 419 3.06 -20.65 -4.95
C ALA A 419 1.92 -19.63 -4.80
N ALA A 420 1.44 -19.43 -3.57
CA ALA A 420 0.34 -18.50 -3.29
C ALA A 420 0.62 -17.06 -3.74
N PHE A 421 1.87 -16.60 -3.73
CA PHE A 421 2.22 -15.25 -4.21
C PHE A 421 2.37 -15.14 -5.74
N GLN A 422 2.30 -16.25 -6.49
CA GLN A 422 2.44 -16.23 -7.95
C GLN A 422 1.07 -16.01 -8.61
N ALA A 423 0.82 -14.78 -9.07
CA ALA A 423 -0.45 -14.38 -9.67
C ALA A 423 -0.76 -15.02 -11.04
N GLY A 424 0.24 -15.59 -11.74
CA GLY A 424 0.05 -16.14 -13.08
C GLY A 424 1.32 -16.19 -13.95
N THR A 425 1.13 -16.09 -15.27
CA THR A 425 2.20 -16.11 -16.27
C THR A 425 2.08 -14.94 -17.24
N LEU A 426 3.13 -14.13 -17.35
CA LEU A 426 3.22 -13.04 -18.33
C LEU A 426 3.94 -13.51 -19.60
N PHE A 427 3.30 -13.33 -20.75
CA PHE A 427 3.92 -13.50 -22.06
C PHE A 427 4.30 -12.15 -22.67
N LEU A 428 5.61 -11.94 -22.84
CA LEU A 428 6.13 -10.70 -23.40
C LEU A 428 7.47 -10.95 -24.11
N ASP A 429 7.63 -10.37 -25.30
CA ASP A 429 8.87 -10.45 -26.09
C ASP A 429 9.37 -11.89 -26.37
N GLY A 430 8.45 -12.79 -26.73
CA GLY A 430 8.80 -14.19 -27.01
C GLY A 430 9.22 -14.98 -25.77
N ARG A 431 8.78 -14.55 -24.58
CA ARG A 431 9.10 -15.19 -23.30
C ARG A 431 7.87 -15.40 -22.47
N SER A 432 7.92 -16.42 -21.61
CA SER A 432 7.03 -16.55 -20.47
C SER A 432 7.78 -16.20 -19.19
N CYS A 433 7.12 -15.46 -18.30
CA CYS A 433 7.59 -15.17 -16.96
C CYS A 433 6.58 -15.71 -15.95
N ASP A 434 7.00 -16.67 -15.13
CA ASP A 434 6.12 -17.34 -14.15
C ASP A 434 6.24 -16.73 -12.75
N LEU A 435 7.25 -15.90 -12.52
CA LEU A 435 7.36 -15.13 -11.28
C LEU A 435 6.68 -13.77 -11.48
N THR A 436 5.37 -13.77 -11.36
CA THR A 436 4.54 -12.56 -11.36
C THR A 436 3.84 -12.42 -10.02
N VAL A 437 3.92 -11.23 -9.41
CA VAL A 437 3.24 -10.93 -8.14
C VAL A 437 2.28 -9.77 -8.36
N GLU A 438 1.11 -9.84 -7.75
CA GLU A 438 0.15 -8.74 -7.75
C GLU A 438 0.58 -7.64 -6.78
N VAL A 439 0.44 -6.39 -7.20
CA VAL A 439 0.92 -5.23 -6.45
C VAL A 439 -0.15 -4.16 -6.43
N ALA A 440 -0.46 -3.61 -5.26
CA ALA A 440 -1.40 -2.50 -5.14
C ALA A 440 -0.82 -1.17 -5.70
N ASP A 441 0.44 -0.87 -5.39
CA ASP A 441 1.15 0.31 -5.89
C ASP A 441 2.54 -0.02 -6.46
N ALA A 442 2.71 0.14 -7.77
CA ALA A 442 3.98 -0.06 -8.46
C ALA A 442 5.09 0.88 -7.97
N ALA A 443 4.76 2.11 -7.57
CA ALA A 443 5.75 3.10 -7.16
C ALA A 443 6.36 2.72 -5.81
N ALA A 444 5.53 2.52 -4.77
CA ALA A 444 5.98 2.05 -3.46
C ALA A 444 6.73 0.72 -3.55
N HIS A 445 6.17 -0.25 -4.29
CA HIS A 445 6.76 -1.57 -4.41
C HIS A 445 8.16 -1.54 -5.08
N SER A 446 8.31 -0.74 -6.13
CA SER A 446 9.56 -0.64 -6.87
C SER A 446 10.75 -0.12 -6.07
N ALA A 447 10.52 0.70 -5.04
CA ALA A 447 11.59 1.24 -4.20
C ALA A 447 12.29 0.14 -3.39
N LEU A 448 11.53 -0.80 -2.83
CA LEU A 448 12.05 -1.90 -2.02
C LEU A 448 12.51 -3.06 -2.91
N ALA A 449 11.74 -3.41 -3.94
CA ALA A 449 12.06 -4.49 -4.86
C ALA A 449 13.32 -4.23 -5.72
N ALA A 450 13.78 -2.98 -5.85
CA ALA A 450 15.06 -2.66 -6.51
C ALA A 450 16.26 -3.37 -5.87
N MET A 451 16.18 -3.70 -4.57
CA MET A 451 17.22 -4.41 -3.83
C MET A 451 17.29 -5.91 -4.17
N ALA A 452 16.28 -6.47 -4.87
CA ALA A 452 16.21 -7.88 -5.26
C ALA A 452 17.28 -8.30 -6.29
N LYS A 453 17.94 -7.33 -6.96
CA LYS A 453 18.94 -7.56 -8.04
C LYS A 453 18.41 -8.38 -9.23
N THR A 454 17.09 -8.42 -9.39
CA THR A 454 16.38 -9.07 -10.51
C THR A 454 15.88 -8.00 -11.49
N TYR A 455 15.78 -8.34 -12.78
CA TYR A 455 15.17 -7.46 -13.76
C TYR A 455 13.64 -7.54 -13.60
N LEU A 456 12.98 -6.43 -13.29
CA LEU A 456 11.56 -6.40 -12.97
C LEU A 456 10.82 -5.48 -13.95
N ALA A 457 9.73 -5.97 -14.53
CA ALA A 457 8.81 -5.14 -15.30
C ALA A 457 7.47 -5.04 -14.58
N TYR A 458 7.04 -3.83 -14.29
CA TYR A 458 5.72 -3.53 -13.77
C TYR A 458 4.78 -3.34 -14.94
N CYS A 459 3.70 -4.11 -14.95
CA CYS A 459 2.69 -4.06 -16.00
C CYS A 459 1.34 -3.65 -15.42
N GLU A 460 0.65 -2.73 -16.09
CA GLU A 460 -0.78 -2.49 -15.86
C GLU A 460 -1.55 -3.46 -16.75
N CYS A 461 -2.31 -4.35 -16.13
CA CYS A 461 -3.18 -5.34 -16.76
C CYS A 461 -4.62 -4.80 -16.80
N LYS A 462 -5.26 -4.85 -17.97
CA LYS A 462 -6.65 -4.38 -18.17
C LYS A 462 -7.50 -5.50 -18.75
N ARG A 463 -8.71 -5.65 -18.23
CA ARG A 463 -9.73 -6.57 -18.75
C ARG A 463 -11.12 -6.06 -18.34
N GLU A 464 -12.02 -5.91 -19.31
CA GLU A 464 -13.46 -5.58 -19.07
C GLU A 464 -13.73 -4.40 -18.09
N GLY A 465 -12.82 -3.43 -18.01
CA GLY A 465 -12.94 -2.27 -17.11
C GLY A 465 -12.22 -2.44 -15.76
N GLU A 466 -11.82 -3.67 -15.42
CA GLU A 466 -10.97 -3.97 -14.27
C GLU A 466 -9.50 -3.69 -14.58
N LYS A 467 -8.78 -3.27 -13.54
CA LYS A 467 -7.35 -2.96 -13.61
C LYS A 467 -6.62 -3.68 -12.50
N LYS A 468 -5.53 -4.34 -12.87
CA LYS A 468 -4.61 -5.02 -11.95
C LYS A 468 -3.19 -4.57 -12.27
N ILE A 469 -2.37 -4.43 -11.25
CA ILE A 469 -0.94 -4.12 -11.45
C ILE A 469 -0.16 -5.36 -11.03
N ILE A 470 0.74 -5.79 -11.91
CA ILE A 470 1.62 -6.93 -11.63
C ILE A 470 3.08 -6.52 -11.78
N VAL A 471 3.95 -7.19 -11.04
CA VAL A 471 5.39 -7.16 -11.25
C VAL A 471 5.86 -8.52 -11.77
N ALA A 472 6.51 -8.53 -12.93
CA ALA A 472 7.06 -9.74 -13.54
C ALA A 472 8.59 -9.73 -13.46
N ALA A 473 9.16 -10.83 -12.96
CA ALA A 473 10.61 -11.02 -12.90
C ALA A 473 11.15 -11.70 -14.16
N PHE A 474 12.01 -10.97 -14.88
CA PHE A 474 12.75 -11.46 -16.03
C PHE A 474 14.10 -12.01 -15.58
N THR A 475 14.20 -13.33 -15.52
CA THR A 475 15.39 -14.04 -15.04
C THR A 475 16.25 -14.62 -16.17
N ALA A 476 15.73 -14.65 -17.41
CA ALA A 476 16.40 -15.14 -18.61
C ALA A 476 16.05 -14.30 -19.88
N GLY A 477 16.85 -14.45 -20.94
CA GLY A 477 16.71 -13.70 -22.20
C GLY A 477 17.53 -12.40 -22.28
N ASP A 478 17.46 -11.72 -23.42
CA ASP A 478 18.05 -10.39 -23.66
C ASP A 478 17.20 -9.27 -23.05
N VAL A 479 17.64 -8.02 -23.00
CA VAL A 479 16.82 -6.93 -22.41
C VAL A 479 16.55 -5.80 -23.40
N ASP A 480 17.02 -5.95 -24.64
CA ASP A 480 17.10 -4.88 -25.62
C ASP A 480 15.73 -4.34 -26.05
N PHE A 481 14.68 -5.16 -25.96
CA PHE A 481 13.33 -4.80 -26.40
C PHE A 481 12.31 -4.66 -25.27
N LEU A 482 12.78 -4.51 -24.02
CA LEU A 482 11.92 -4.20 -22.87
C LEU A 482 11.93 -2.69 -22.63
N PHE A 483 10.85 -2.01 -23.00
CA PHE A 483 10.67 -0.57 -22.79
C PHE A 483 9.26 -0.26 -22.31
N VAL A 484 9.13 0.86 -21.59
CA VAL A 484 7.84 1.36 -21.09
C VAL A 484 6.90 1.60 -22.29
N GLY A 485 5.64 1.18 -22.16
CA GLY A 485 4.62 1.24 -23.19
C GLY A 485 4.53 0.00 -24.09
N ARG A 486 5.42 -0.99 -23.92
CA ARG A 486 5.29 -2.26 -24.65
C ARG A 486 4.16 -3.11 -24.09
N ASN A 487 3.38 -3.71 -24.99
CA ASN A 487 2.28 -4.60 -24.64
C ASN A 487 2.72 -6.07 -24.60
N GLY A 488 2.04 -6.85 -23.77
CA GLY A 488 2.09 -8.30 -23.65
C GLY A 488 0.74 -8.84 -23.18
N VAL A 489 0.68 -10.14 -22.93
CA VAL A 489 -0.53 -10.82 -22.47
C VAL A 489 -0.22 -11.50 -21.14
N PHE A 490 -1.02 -11.23 -20.12
CA PHE A 490 -0.92 -11.89 -18.82
C PHE A 490 -2.05 -12.90 -18.66
N TYR A 491 -1.72 -14.12 -18.25
CA TYR A 491 -2.70 -15.11 -17.85
C TYR A 491 -2.67 -15.25 -16.34
N ASP A 492 -3.82 -15.06 -15.68
CA ASP A 492 -3.96 -15.33 -14.25
C ASP A 492 -4.00 -16.84 -13.96
N ARG A 493 -4.06 -17.24 -12.68
CA ARG A 493 -4.19 -18.67 -12.33
C ARG A 493 -5.52 -19.30 -12.72
N ALA A 494 -6.57 -18.50 -12.93
CA ALA A 494 -7.86 -18.96 -13.44
C ALA A 494 -7.86 -19.17 -14.97
N GLY A 495 -6.76 -18.79 -15.65
CA GLY A 495 -6.60 -18.94 -17.10
C GLY A 495 -7.21 -17.80 -17.91
N ASN A 496 -7.63 -16.71 -17.27
CA ASN A 496 -8.12 -15.53 -17.95
C ASN A 496 -6.98 -14.72 -18.56
N ASP A 497 -7.20 -14.17 -19.75
CA ASP A 497 -6.28 -13.29 -20.44
C ASP A 497 -6.50 -11.81 -20.09
N TRP A 498 -5.38 -11.12 -19.87
CA TRP A 498 -5.34 -9.70 -19.53
C TRP A 498 -4.36 -8.99 -20.47
N ASP A 499 -4.77 -7.81 -20.96
CA ASP A 499 -3.90 -6.94 -21.74
C ASP A 499 -2.90 -6.25 -20.81
N ALA A 500 -1.62 -6.63 -20.90
CA ALA A 500 -0.56 -6.13 -20.04
C ALA A 500 0.27 -5.07 -20.76
N THR A 501 0.42 -3.88 -20.17
CA THR A 501 1.31 -2.83 -20.69
C THR A 501 2.39 -2.49 -19.68
N ILE A 502 3.66 -2.48 -20.09
CA ILE A 502 4.78 -2.11 -19.21
C ILE A 502 4.68 -0.63 -18.82
N VAL A 503 4.58 -0.34 -17.53
CA VAL A 503 4.55 1.02 -16.97
C VAL A 503 5.92 1.43 -16.40
N LYS A 504 6.65 0.48 -15.82
CA LYS A 504 7.94 0.76 -15.17
C LYS A 504 8.88 -0.44 -15.28
N LEU A 505 10.18 -0.16 -15.37
CA LEU A 505 11.24 -1.16 -15.47
C LEU A 505 12.31 -0.91 -14.40
N ILE A 506 12.84 -1.99 -13.83
CA ILE A 506 14.03 -1.98 -12.99
C ILE A 506 15.11 -2.78 -13.69
N ASP A 507 16.17 -2.09 -14.10
CA ASP A 507 17.25 -2.68 -14.89
C ASP A 507 18.28 -3.41 -14.02
N ASN A 508 18.35 -4.73 -14.20
CA ASN A 508 19.40 -5.58 -13.63
C ASN A 508 19.85 -6.66 -14.65
N PRO A 509 21.09 -7.16 -14.59
CA PRO A 509 21.56 -8.13 -15.58
C PRO A 509 20.75 -9.43 -15.54
N THR A 510 20.24 -9.87 -16.70
CA THR A 510 19.50 -11.13 -16.87
C THR A 510 20.44 -12.33 -17.03
N SER A 511 21.58 -12.16 -17.71
CA SER A 511 22.59 -13.21 -17.94
C SER A 511 24.02 -12.65 -18.06
N ILE A 512 25.02 -13.51 -17.83
CA ILE A 512 26.44 -13.17 -17.98
C ILE A 512 26.78 -12.83 -19.44
N GLY A 513 26.21 -13.55 -20.40
CA GLY A 513 26.42 -13.32 -21.83
C GLY A 513 25.93 -11.93 -22.28
N GLN A 514 24.79 -11.46 -21.74
CA GLN A 514 24.33 -10.09 -21.98
C GLN A 514 25.29 -9.04 -21.40
N ALA A 515 25.85 -9.31 -20.21
CA ALA A 515 26.79 -8.40 -19.59
C ALA A 515 28.10 -8.23 -20.38
N PHE A 516 28.54 -9.25 -21.12
CA PHE A 516 29.71 -9.19 -22.01
C PHE A 516 29.58 -8.08 -23.06
N PHE A 517 28.43 -7.98 -23.73
CA PHE A 517 28.19 -6.99 -24.79
C PHE A 517 27.73 -5.62 -24.28
N SER A 518 27.38 -5.52 -22.99
CA SER A 518 26.82 -4.29 -22.42
C SER A 518 27.70 -3.04 -22.55
N PRO A 519 29.04 -3.09 -22.37
CA PRO A 519 29.89 -1.89 -22.52
C PRO A 519 29.94 -1.41 -23.96
N TYR A 520 30.01 -2.34 -24.92
CA TYR A 520 30.03 -2.05 -26.35
C TYR A 520 28.72 -1.40 -26.82
N LYS A 521 27.57 -1.94 -26.37
CA LYS A 521 26.25 -1.35 -26.65
C LYS A 521 26.12 0.08 -26.09
N LYS A 522 26.56 0.30 -24.85
CA LYS A 522 26.55 1.64 -24.23
C LYS A 522 27.44 2.63 -24.99
N PHE A 523 28.59 2.18 -25.46
CA PHE A 523 29.49 2.99 -26.27
C PHE A 523 28.87 3.34 -27.63
N LEU A 524 28.25 2.37 -28.32
CA LEU A 524 27.51 2.63 -29.56
C LEU A 524 26.37 3.62 -29.35
N ARG A 525 25.57 3.46 -28.29
CA ARG A 525 24.51 4.41 -27.95
C ARG A 525 25.05 5.80 -27.64
N MET A 526 26.19 5.91 -26.95
CA MET A 526 26.85 7.20 -26.72
C MET A 526 27.31 7.85 -28.04
N ILE A 527 27.83 7.07 -28.99
CA ILE A 527 28.17 7.56 -30.34
C ILE A 527 26.91 8.03 -31.07
N GLU A 528 25.84 7.23 -31.05
CA GLU A 528 24.55 7.61 -31.65
C GLU A 528 23.99 8.90 -31.04
N GLU A 529 24.03 9.04 -29.71
CA GLU A 529 23.59 10.25 -29.01
C GLU A 529 24.48 11.46 -29.34
N GLN A 530 25.80 11.26 -29.48
CA GLN A 530 26.71 12.33 -29.92
C GLN A 530 26.48 12.72 -31.38
N VAL A 531 26.23 11.75 -32.27
CA VAL A 531 25.89 12.00 -33.68
C VAL A 531 24.53 12.67 -33.79
N ALA A 532 23.53 12.25 -33.01
CA ALA A 532 22.21 12.85 -32.96
C ALA A 532 22.27 14.28 -32.41
N LYS A 533 23.02 14.53 -31.33
CA LYS A 533 23.27 15.89 -30.81
C LYS A 533 24.01 16.76 -31.82
N HIS A 534 24.98 16.20 -32.56
CA HIS A 534 25.72 16.93 -33.59
C HIS A 534 24.86 17.20 -34.84
N ALA A 535 23.96 16.28 -35.19
CA ALA A 535 22.97 16.46 -36.24
C ALA A 535 21.93 17.52 -35.86
N ALA A 536 21.44 17.51 -34.61
CA ALA A 536 20.55 18.53 -34.07
C ALA A 536 21.21 19.92 -34.04
N ALA A 537 22.46 20.01 -33.57
CA ALA A 537 23.22 21.26 -33.56
C ALA A 537 23.50 21.81 -34.98
N LYS A 538 23.72 20.92 -35.97
CA LYS A 538 23.80 21.33 -37.39
C LYS A 538 22.45 21.79 -37.94
N ASN A 539 21.35 21.19 -37.50
CA ASN A 539 20.01 21.61 -37.90
C ASN A 539 19.63 22.97 -37.28
N ASP A 540 20.04 23.25 -36.04
CA ASP A 540 19.89 24.57 -35.40
C ASP A 540 20.72 25.66 -36.10
N LEU A 541 21.95 25.37 -36.51
CA LEU A 541 22.77 26.28 -37.33
C LEU A 541 22.15 26.54 -38.71
N VAL A 542 21.56 25.52 -39.35
CA VAL A 542 20.86 25.65 -40.63
C VAL A 542 19.57 26.48 -40.46
N ASN A 543 18.77 26.23 -39.43
CA ASN A 543 17.56 27.02 -39.12
C ASN A 543 17.89 28.47 -38.76
N THR A 544 19.00 28.73 -38.06
CA THR A 544 19.47 30.10 -37.78
C THR A 544 19.92 30.80 -39.07
N SER A 545 20.63 30.10 -39.97
CA SER A 545 21.04 30.65 -41.27
C SER A 545 19.89 30.89 -42.25
N LEU A 546 18.80 30.11 -42.14
CA LEU A 546 17.57 30.29 -42.90
C LEU A 546 16.75 31.47 -42.34
N GLY A 547 16.71 31.65 -41.01
CA GLY A 547 16.13 32.83 -40.36
C GLY A 547 16.84 34.13 -40.74
N ASP A 548 18.17 34.13 -40.76
CA ASP A 548 18.99 35.28 -41.18
C ASP A 548 18.92 35.58 -42.69
N SER A 549 18.60 34.57 -43.51
CA SER A 549 18.41 34.74 -44.96
C SER A 549 16.99 35.19 -45.30
N ALA A 550 15.98 34.85 -44.50
CA ALA A 550 14.61 35.33 -44.65
C ALA A 550 14.46 36.81 -44.22
N ALA A 551 15.23 37.26 -43.22
CA ALA A 551 15.26 38.66 -42.80
C ALA A 551 15.91 39.61 -43.83
N LYS A 552 16.71 39.07 -44.77
CA LYS A 552 17.39 39.86 -45.82
C LYS A 552 16.64 39.92 -47.15
N LEU A 553 15.48 39.27 -47.27
CA LEU A 553 14.67 39.24 -48.49
C LEU A 553 13.46 40.21 -48.46
N THR A 554 13.26 40.96 -47.38
CA THR A 554 12.08 41.84 -47.18
C THR A 554 12.33 43.32 -47.44
N THR A 555 13.51 43.75 -47.89
CA THR A 555 13.79 45.15 -48.29
C THR A 555 14.50 45.29 -49.65
N ALA A 556 13.68 45.30 -50.71
CA ALA A 556 13.81 46.08 -51.97
C ALA A 556 14.96 45.75 -52.99
N PRO A 557 14.91 46.22 -54.26
CA PRO A 557 15.04 45.38 -55.46
C PRO A 557 16.26 45.61 -56.38
N LYS A 558 16.45 44.64 -57.29
CA LYS A 558 17.10 44.62 -58.63
C LYS A 558 18.53 45.16 -58.87
N ASP A 559 19.33 44.25 -59.43
CA ASP A 559 20.51 44.36 -60.31
C ASP A 559 21.78 45.06 -59.81
N LEU A 560 22.88 44.28 -59.66
CA LEU A 560 24.10 44.37 -60.49
C LEU A 560 25.21 43.44 -59.96
N ALA A 561 26.08 43.04 -60.88
CA ALA A 561 27.11 42.02 -60.76
C ALA A 561 28.38 42.45 -60.00
N ALA A 562 29.17 41.43 -59.65
CA ALA A 562 30.61 41.41 -59.31
C ALA A 562 31.07 42.05 -57.97
N ASN A 563 31.48 41.19 -57.03
CA ASN A 563 32.78 41.23 -56.33
C ASN A 563 32.87 40.11 -55.28
N ALA A 564 33.62 39.05 -55.59
CA ALA A 564 34.01 38.03 -54.62
C ALA A 564 35.31 38.46 -53.93
N ALA A 565 35.20 39.03 -52.73
CA ALA A 565 36.34 39.17 -51.81
C ALA A 565 36.41 37.93 -50.89
N PRO A 566 37.60 37.35 -50.66
CA PRO A 566 37.76 36.15 -49.85
C PRO A 566 37.56 36.49 -48.37
N ARG A 567 36.64 35.78 -47.70
CA ARG A 567 36.53 35.83 -46.24
C ARG A 567 37.71 35.07 -45.62
N LYS A 568 38.46 35.78 -44.79
CA LYS A 568 39.55 35.25 -43.97
C LYS A 568 38.98 34.18 -43.03
N THR A 569 39.41 32.94 -43.21
CA THR A 569 39.34 31.91 -42.17
C THR A 569 40.33 32.28 -41.07
N ASP A 570 39.83 32.41 -39.85
CA ASP A 570 40.65 32.71 -38.68
C ASP A 570 41.63 31.56 -38.41
N VAL A 571 42.91 31.83 -38.66
CA VAL A 571 44.00 30.84 -38.58
C VAL A 571 44.19 30.38 -37.13
N GLY A 572 43.77 31.18 -36.14
CA GLY A 572 43.82 30.82 -34.72
C GLY A 572 42.84 29.70 -34.32
N THR A 573 41.63 29.68 -34.88
CA THR A 573 40.63 28.64 -34.59
C THR A 573 40.95 27.34 -35.32
N VAL A 574 41.49 27.41 -36.55
CA VAL A 574 41.93 26.22 -37.30
C VAL A 574 43.21 25.62 -36.71
N ALA A 575 44.11 26.44 -36.15
CA ALA A 575 45.30 25.94 -35.44
C ALA A 575 44.95 25.32 -34.09
N ALA A 576 44.03 25.89 -33.31
CA ALA A 576 43.60 25.30 -32.03
C ALA A 576 42.84 23.97 -32.24
N ILE A 577 42.01 23.88 -33.29
CA ILE A 577 41.33 22.64 -33.69
C ILE A 577 42.35 21.64 -34.27
N GLY A 578 43.33 22.09 -35.06
CA GLY A 578 44.38 21.27 -35.64
C GLY A 578 45.37 20.70 -34.63
N VAL A 579 45.68 21.43 -33.55
CA VAL A 579 46.56 20.96 -32.47
C VAL A 579 45.82 20.04 -31.49
N ALA A 580 44.52 20.25 -31.25
CA ALA A 580 43.69 19.34 -30.45
C ALA A 580 43.36 18.02 -31.15
N LEU A 581 43.11 18.04 -32.47
CA LEU A 581 42.99 16.81 -33.28
C LEU A 581 44.35 16.14 -33.54
N GLY A 582 45.42 16.93 -33.68
CA GLY A 582 46.79 16.43 -33.86
C GLY A 582 47.33 15.68 -32.64
N SER A 583 47.00 16.11 -31.41
CA SER A 583 47.40 15.42 -30.18
C SER A 583 46.64 14.11 -29.96
N LEU A 584 45.34 14.05 -30.28
CA LEU A 584 44.58 12.79 -30.29
C LEU A 584 45.09 11.83 -31.37
N SER A 585 45.47 12.35 -32.54
CA SER A 585 46.05 11.55 -33.62
C SER A 585 47.44 11.04 -33.26
N ALA A 586 48.30 11.85 -32.63
CA ALA A 586 49.64 11.44 -32.20
C ALA A 586 49.60 10.42 -31.06
N VAL A 587 48.68 10.56 -30.10
CA VAL A 587 48.44 9.56 -29.05
C VAL A 587 47.87 8.28 -29.64
N ALA A 588 46.91 8.36 -30.57
CA ALA A 588 46.38 7.19 -31.26
C ALA A 588 47.46 6.48 -32.10
N VAL A 589 48.28 7.22 -32.85
CA VAL A 589 49.42 6.69 -33.63
C VAL A 589 50.50 6.11 -32.71
N GLY A 590 50.75 6.71 -31.55
CA GLY A 590 51.68 6.17 -30.54
C GLY A 590 51.19 4.86 -29.92
N ILE A 591 49.89 4.77 -29.60
CA ILE A 591 49.25 3.54 -29.13
C ILE A 591 49.23 2.49 -30.24
N PHE A 592 48.92 2.88 -31.48
CA PHE A 592 48.91 1.97 -32.63
C PHE A 592 50.32 1.49 -32.99
N GLY A 593 51.33 2.34 -32.87
CA GLY A 593 52.75 2.00 -33.05
C GLY A 593 53.21 0.97 -32.01
N LYS A 594 52.87 1.19 -30.73
CA LYS A 594 53.10 0.22 -29.66
C LYS A 594 52.31 -1.08 -29.82
N PHE A 595 51.11 -1.00 -30.43
CA PHE A 595 50.28 -2.16 -30.76
C PHE A 595 50.88 -3.01 -31.89
N VAL A 596 51.52 -2.39 -32.89
CA VAL A 596 52.18 -3.06 -34.00
C VAL A 596 53.54 -3.66 -33.59
N GLU A 597 54.24 -3.06 -32.62
CA GLU A 597 55.49 -3.60 -32.03
C GLU A 597 55.30 -4.94 -31.28
N LEU A 598 54.07 -5.32 -30.90
CA LEU A 598 53.77 -6.55 -30.16
C LEU A 598 53.91 -7.85 -30.99
N GLY A 599 54.01 -7.77 -32.33
CA GLY A 599 54.30 -8.91 -33.19
C GLY A 599 53.38 -10.14 -32.94
N PRO A 600 53.90 -11.33 -32.60
CA PRO A 600 53.09 -12.53 -32.33
C PRO A 600 52.16 -12.43 -31.11
N TRP A 601 52.35 -11.46 -30.22
CA TRP A 601 51.53 -11.27 -29.01
C TRP A 601 50.25 -10.47 -29.25
N ILE A 602 50.03 -9.98 -30.47
CA ILE A 602 48.82 -9.23 -30.85
C ILE A 602 47.51 -9.97 -30.47
N PRO A 603 47.34 -11.29 -30.70
CA PRO A 603 46.13 -12.01 -30.27
C PRO A 603 45.94 -11.99 -28.74
N VAL A 604 47.03 -12.09 -27.96
CA VAL A 604 46.99 -12.05 -26.50
C VAL A 604 46.63 -10.65 -26.00
N ALA A 605 47.21 -9.61 -26.62
CA ALA A 605 46.87 -8.21 -26.31
C ALA A 605 45.39 -7.91 -26.63
N LEU A 606 44.87 -8.44 -27.75
CA LEU A 606 43.46 -8.27 -28.13
C LEU A 606 42.51 -8.97 -27.15
N ILE A 607 42.84 -10.20 -26.73
CA ILE A 607 42.10 -10.93 -25.68
C ILE A 607 42.16 -10.15 -24.35
N GLY A 608 43.32 -9.61 -23.99
CA GLY A 608 43.50 -8.80 -22.79
C GLY A 608 42.62 -7.54 -22.79
N ILE A 609 42.51 -6.84 -23.92
CA ILE A 609 41.62 -5.69 -24.08
C ILE A 609 40.15 -6.09 -23.97
N ILE A 610 39.74 -7.18 -24.64
CA ILE A 610 38.37 -7.70 -24.55
C ILE A 610 38.04 -8.02 -23.08
N LEU A 611 38.93 -8.73 -22.37
CA LEU A 611 38.76 -9.05 -20.96
C LEU A 611 38.78 -7.82 -20.05
N ALA A 612 39.59 -6.80 -20.33
CA ALA A 612 39.61 -5.56 -19.55
C ALA A 612 38.32 -4.76 -19.69
N ILE A 613 37.69 -4.77 -20.87
CA ILE A 613 36.42 -4.08 -21.14
C ILE A 613 35.22 -4.90 -20.63
N SER A 614 35.16 -6.20 -20.95
CA SER A 614 34.01 -7.05 -20.66
C SER A 614 34.07 -7.72 -19.28
N GLY A 615 35.28 -8.01 -18.79
CA GLY A 615 35.53 -8.76 -17.56
C GLY A 615 34.89 -8.14 -16.31
N PRO A 616 35.06 -6.82 -16.04
CA PRO A 616 34.41 -6.17 -14.90
C PRO A 616 32.88 -6.28 -14.96
N SER A 617 32.29 -6.11 -16.15
CA SER A 617 30.83 -6.20 -16.35
C SER A 617 30.32 -7.64 -16.15
N MET A 618 31.04 -8.63 -16.65
CA MET A 618 30.74 -10.05 -16.42
C MET A 618 30.85 -10.43 -14.94
N MET A 619 31.87 -9.92 -14.24
CA MET A 619 32.06 -10.16 -12.80
C MET A 619 30.93 -9.54 -11.97
N ILE A 620 30.55 -8.30 -12.25
CA ILE A 620 29.42 -7.64 -11.59
C ILE A 620 28.12 -8.40 -11.88
N ALA A 621 27.89 -8.81 -13.12
CA ALA A 621 26.72 -9.61 -13.47
C ALA A 621 26.73 -10.95 -12.73
N TRP A 622 27.85 -11.66 -12.70
CA TRP A 622 27.99 -12.91 -11.95
C TRP A 622 27.69 -12.73 -10.44
N LEU A 623 28.20 -11.67 -9.82
CA LEU A 623 27.88 -11.33 -8.43
C LEU A 623 26.39 -11.02 -8.22
N LYS A 624 25.80 -10.16 -9.07
CA LYS A 624 24.38 -9.81 -9.00
C LYS A 624 23.47 -11.03 -9.22
N LEU A 625 23.80 -11.91 -10.16
CA LEU A 625 23.04 -13.12 -10.49
C LEU A 625 23.01 -14.13 -9.32
N ARG A 626 24.11 -14.25 -8.57
CA ARG A 626 24.18 -15.11 -7.37
C ARG A 626 23.48 -14.52 -6.15
N GLN A 627 23.29 -13.20 -6.14
CA GLN A 627 22.67 -12.47 -5.03
C GLN A 627 21.23 -12.05 -5.33
N ARG A 628 20.61 -12.63 -6.36
CA ARG A 628 19.18 -12.42 -6.64
C ARG A 628 18.37 -12.97 -5.50
N SER A 629 17.50 -12.15 -4.92
CA SER A 629 16.67 -12.53 -3.79
C SER A 629 15.20 -12.31 -4.11
N LEU A 630 14.36 -13.26 -3.70
CA LEU A 630 12.91 -13.13 -3.73
C LEU A 630 12.39 -12.26 -2.57
N GLY A 631 13.15 -12.15 -1.47
CA GLY A 631 12.74 -11.44 -0.26
C GLY A 631 12.24 -10.01 -0.52
N PRO A 632 13.05 -9.11 -1.09
CA PRO A 632 12.62 -7.74 -1.35
C PRO A 632 11.45 -7.59 -2.33
N ILE A 633 11.16 -8.61 -3.14
CA ILE A 633 9.99 -8.59 -4.03
C ILE A 633 8.73 -8.84 -3.20
N LEU A 634 8.77 -9.82 -2.29
CA LEU A 634 7.60 -10.19 -1.49
C LEU A 634 7.40 -9.27 -0.29
N ASP A 635 8.47 -8.78 0.33
CA ASP A 635 8.40 -7.79 1.41
C ASP A 635 7.65 -6.53 0.98
N ALA A 636 7.83 -6.13 -0.29
CA ALA A 636 7.14 -5.03 -0.90
C ALA A 636 5.64 -5.32 -1.18
N SER A 637 5.25 -6.59 -1.22
CA SER A 637 3.88 -7.07 -1.39
C SER A 637 3.19 -7.43 -0.06
N GLY A 638 3.76 -7.02 1.08
CA GLY A 638 3.15 -7.20 2.41
C GLY A 638 3.54 -8.49 3.15
N TRP A 639 4.40 -9.33 2.56
CA TRP A 639 5.01 -10.44 3.26
C TRP A 639 6.10 -9.95 4.21
N ALA A 640 6.48 -10.77 5.19
CA ALA A 640 7.71 -10.55 5.95
C ALA A 640 8.63 -11.75 5.76
N ILE A 641 9.53 -11.68 4.77
CA ILE A 641 10.43 -12.78 4.44
C ILE A 641 11.59 -12.82 5.42
N ASN A 642 11.79 -14.01 5.99
CA ASN A 642 12.89 -14.30 6.89
C ASN A 642 14.00 -15.06 6.14
N GLY A 643 15.15 -14.39 5.98
CA GLY A 643 16.33 -14.95 5.34
C GLY A 643 16.55 -14.52 3.89
N ARG A 644 17.60 -15.07 3.27
CA ARG A 644 18.03 -14.73 1.91
C ARG A 644 17.52 -15.80 0.95
N MET A 645 16.27 -15.67 0.52
CA MET A 645 15.64 -16.55 -0.46
C MET A 645 16.26 -16.37 -1.85
N ASN A 646 17.41 -17.00 -2.09
CA ASN A 646 18.18 -16.76 -3.29
C ASN A 646 17.59 -17.49 -4.50
N ILE A 647 17.47 -16.77 -5.61
CA ILE A 647 17.13 -17.34 -6.92
C ILE A 647 18.43 -17.70 -7.62
N ASN A 648 18.84 -18.97 -7.50
CA ASN A 648 20.02 -19.46 -8.21
C ASN A 648 19.82 -19.46 -9.74
N LEU A 649 20.89 -19.66 -10.51
CA LEU A 649 20.83 -19.63 -11.98
C LEU A 649 19.93 -20.71 -12.59
N GLY A 650 19.82 -21.88 -11.94
CA GLY A 650 18.97 -22.99 -12.40
C GLY A 650 17.48 -22.65 -12.27
N LEU A 651 17.08 -22.22 -11.07
CA LEU A 651 15.74 -21.74 -10.76
C LEU A 651 15.40 -20.49 -11.59
N GLY A 652 16.33 -19.55 -11.73
CA GLY A 652 16.15 -18.40 -12.60
C GLY A 652 15.82 -18.79 -14.04
N ARG A 653 16.48 -19.80 -14.62
CA ARG A 653 16.16 -20.27 -15.98
C ARG A 653 14.81 -20.97 -16.09
N SER A 654 14.26 -21.50 -15.00
CA SER A 654 12.92 -22.11 -15.04
C SER A 654 11.82 -21.07 -14.87
N LEU A 655 12.05 -19.99 -14.12
CA LEU A 655 11.09 -18.90 -13.88
C LEU A 655 10.85 -18.00 -15.10
N SER A 656 11.78 -17.95 -16.05
CA SER A 656 11.61 -17.24 -17.32
C SER A 656 12.15 -18.08 -18.46
N GLN A 657 11.30 -18.36 -19.46
CA GLN A 657 11.64 -19.22 -20.59
C GLN A 657 11.58 -18.43 -21.89
N THR A 658 12.57 -18.60 -22.75
CA THR A 658 12.59 -18.01 -24.09
C THR A 658 12.00 -18.98 -25.10
N ALA A 659 11.26 -18.45 -26.09
CA ALA A 659 10.71 -19.25 -27.18
C ALA A 659 11.81 -20.06 -27.87
N LYS A 660 11.61 -21.37 -27.96
CA LYS A 660 12.46 -22.29 -28.72
C LYS A 660 11.63 -22.92 -29.81
N VAL A 661 12.08 -22.79 -31.05
CA VAL A 661 11.52 -23.55 -32.17
C VAL A 661 11.82 -25.04 -31.91
N PRO A 662 10.82 -25.93 -31.92
CA PRO A 662 11.03 -27.32 -31.59
C PRO A 662 11.95 -28.01 -32.62
N LEU A 663 12.71 -29.01 -32.16
CA LEU A 663 13.78 -29.64 -32.95
C LEU A 663 13.29 -30.31 -34.24
N ASN A 664 12.01 -30.70 -34.29
CA ASN A 664 11.34 -31.31 -35.44
C ASN A 664 10.69 -30.29 -36.39
N ALA A 665 10.79 -28.98 -36.12
CA ALA A 665 10.22 -27.97 -37.01
C ALA A 665 11.05 -27.83 -38.29
N LYS A 666 10.38 -27.94 -39.44
CA LYS A 666 10.99 -27.59 -40.73
C LYS A 666 11.10 -26.07 -40.83
N ARG A 667 12.32 -25.53 -40.83
CA ARG A 667 12.57 -24.10 -41.06
C ARG A 667 12.74 -23.84 -42.55
N ASN A 668 11.91 -22.99 -43.13
CA ASN A 668 12.17 -22.46 -44.45
C ASN A 668 13.19 -21.31 -44.31
N LEU A 669 14.43 -21.53 -44.75
CA LEU A 669 15.53 -20.57 -44.62
C LEU A 669 15.52 -19.48 -45.72
N ALA A 670 14.62 -19.60 -46.70
CA ALA A 670 14.44 -18.60 -47.73
C ALA A 670 13.52 -17.48 -47.19
N ASP A 671 14.12 -16.41 -46.67
CA ASP A 671 13.42 -15.18 -46.34
C ASP A 671 13.26 -14.31 -47.60
N PRO A 672 12.04 -14.10 -48.11
CA PRO A 672 11.79 -13.31 -49.31
C PRO A 672 12.04 -11.80 -49.14
N PHE A 673 12.26 -11.32 -47.91
CA PHE A 673 12.50 -9.89 -47.60
C PHE A 673 13.89 -9.63 -47.01
N ALA A 674 14.79 -10.62 -47.00
CA ALA A 674 16.15 -10.41 -46.50
C ALA A 674 16.91 -9.40 -47.37
N ASP A 675 17.36 -8.30 -46.77
CA ASP A 675 18.22 -7.32 -47.42
C ASP A 675 19.48 -8.02 -47.94
N SER A 676 19.68 -7.95 -49.26
CA SER A 676 20.82 -8.60 -49.90
C SER A 676 22.11 -7.83 -49.63
N HIS A 677 22.66 -7.95 -48.43
CA HIS A 677 24.01 -7.49 -48.09
C HIS A 677 25.10 -8.33 -48.75
N ARG A 678 24.76 -9.15 -49.74
CA ARG A 678 25.65 -10.09 -50.43
C ARG A 678 26.89 -9.40 -50.99
N VAL A 679 26.72 -8.20 -51.57
CA VAL A 679 27.82 -7.39 -52.11
C VAL A 679 28.69 -6.78 -51.01
N ARG A 680 28.08 -6.27 -49.94
CA ARG A 680 28.80 -5.72 -48.78
C ARG A 680 29.59 -6.82 -48.07
N ASN A 681 28.98 -7.98 -47.85
CA ASN A 681 29.60 -9.12 -47.20
C ASN A 681 30.67 -9.74 -48.08
N SER A 682 30.47 -9.83 -49.41
CA SER A 682 31.54 -10.26 -50.32
C SER A 682 32.70 -9.28 -50.34
N LEU A 683 32.45 -7.97 -50.30
CA LEU A 683 33.49 -6.95 -50.20
C LEU A 683 34.27 -7.05 -48.89
N TRP A 684 33.58 -7.23 -47.75
CA TRP A 684 34.22 -7.46 -46.45
C TRP A 684 35.03 -8.77 -46.43
N LEU A 685 34.53 -9.83 -47.06
CA LEU A 685 35.20 -11.12 -47.15
C LEU A 685 36.45 -11.02 -48.04
N VAL A 686 36.36 -10.34 -49.19
CA VAL A 686 37.52 -10.04 -50.04
C VAL A 686 38.52 -9.17 -49.30
N ALA A 687 38.07 -8.11 -48.61
CA ALA A 687 38.95 -7.24 -47.84
C ALA A 687 39.68 -7.99 -46.71
N SER A 688 38.98 -8.88 -46.01
CA SER A 688 39.57 -9.70 -44.94
C SER A 688 40.50 -10.78 -45.49
N VAL A 689 40.21 -11.38 -46.64
CA VAL A 689 41.14 -12.30 -47.34
C VAL A 689 42.39 -11.56 -47.80
N VAL A 690 42.25 -10.37 -48.38
CA VAL A 690 43.39 -9.53 -48.79
C VAL A 690 44.24 -9.13 -47.58
N LEU A 691 43.60 -8.75 -46.46
CA LEU A 691 44.29 -8.42 -45.22
C LEU A 691 45.02 -9.63 -44.63
N ALA A 692 44.39 -10.81 -44.66
CA ALA A 692 45.00 -12.06 -44.20
C ALA A 692 46.19 -12.48 -45.08
N LEU A 693 46.08 -12.31 -46.40
CA LEU A 693 47.19 -12.54 -47.34
C LEU A 693 48.33 -11.54 -47.14
N LEU A 694 48.03 -10.26 -46.89
CA LEU A 694 49.03 -9.24 -46.55
C LEU A 694 49.73 -9.54 -45.21
N LEU A 695 48.99 -10.03 -44.21
CA LEU A 695 49.54 -10.46 -42.93
C LEU A 695 50.41 -11.72 -43.07
N ALA A 696 49.93 -12.73 -43.80
CA ALA A 696 50.68 -13.96 -44.06
C ALA A 696 51.94 -13.70 -44.90
N TRP A 697 51.87 -12.74 -45.83
CA TRP A 697 53.02 -12.25 -46.58
C TRP A 697 54.04 -11.55 -45.68
N ARG A 698 53.59 -10.62 -44.83
CA ARG A 698 54.45 -9.88 -43.90
C ARG A 698 55.06 -10.75 -42.80
N LEU A 699 54.39 -11.83 -42.41
CA LEU A 699 54.85 -12.80 -41.39
C LEU A 699 55.72 -13.92 -41.99
N HIS A 700 56.12 -13.82 -43.27
CA HIS A 700 56.97 -14.79 -43.96
C HIS A 700 56.36 -16.20 -44.11
N TRP A 701 55.05 -16.37 -43.87
CA TRP A 701 54.37 -17.67 -43.96
C TRP A 701 54.18 -18.12 -45.42
N LEU A 702 54.25 -17.18 -46.37
CA LEU A 702 54.11 -17.44 -47.80
C LEU A 702 55.45 -17.52 -48.54
N ASP A 703 56.59 -17.45 -47.83
CA ASP A 703 57.94 -17.39 -48.43
C ASP A 703 58.30 -18.66 -49.21
N ALA A 704 57.74 -19.81 -48.83
CA ALA A 704 57.92 -21.09 -49.53
C ALA A 704 57.21 -21.14 -50.90
N LEU A 705 56.24 -20.25 -51.14
CA LEU A 705 55.38 -20.24 -52.32
C LEU A 705 55.62 -19.00 -53.23
N LEU A 706 56.42 -18.03 -52.78
CA LEU A 706 56.64 -16.76 -53.47
C LEU A 706 58.08 -16.66 -54.03
N PRO A 707 58.27 -16.11 -55.25
CA PRO A 707 59.58 -15.81 -55.79
C PRO A 707 60.35 -14.81 -54.92
N ALA A 708 61.68 -14.93 -54.87
CA ALA A 708 62.54 -14.08 -54.02
C ALA A 708 62.37 -12.56 -54.23
N SER A 709 61.92 -12.13 -55.42
CA SER A 709 61.64 -10.72 -55.72
C SER A 709 60.41 -10.16 -55.01
N TRP A 710 59.55 -11.03 -54.51
CA TRP A 710 58.27 -10.67 -53.87
C TRP A 710 58.26 -11.01 -52.38
N GLN A 711 59.38 -11.46 -51.80
CA GLN A 711 59.50 -11.65 -50.35
C GLN A 711 59.65 -10.27 -49.68
N PRO A 712 59.08 -10.05 -48.47
CA PRO A 712 59.27 -8.80 -47.75
C PRO A 712 60.77 -8.59 -47.50
N ALA A 713 61.32 -7.44 -47.93
CA ALA A 713 62.72 -7.14 -47.69
C ALA A 713 63.01 -7.13 -46.18
N ALA A 714 63.93 -8.00 -45.73
CA ALA A 714 64.42 -7.96 -44.37
C ALA A 714 65.01 -6.57 -44.11
N VAL A 715 64.43 -5.82 -43.18
CA VAL A 715 65.05 -4.60 -42.68
C VAL A 715 66.30 -5.05 -41.93
N THR A 716 67.44 -5.08 -42.61
CA THR A 716 68.76 -5.19 -41.96
C THR A 716 68.95 -3.93 -41.13
N ALA A 717 68.58 -4.01 -39.85
CA ALA A 717 69.09 -3.11 -38.84
C ALA A 717 70.61 -3.28 -38.79
N ALA A 718 71.34 -2.32 -39.37
CA ALA A 718 72.79 -2.24 -39.23
C ALA A 718 73.12 -1.94 -37.75
N ILE A 719 73.36 -3.01 -36.98
CA ILE A 719 73.97 -2.93 -35.66
C ILE A 719 75.49 -2.90 -35.90
N SER A 720 76.12 -1.73 -35.78
CA SER A 720 77.58 -1.67 -35.65
C SER A 720 77.95 -2.10 -34.23
N ALA A 721 78.36 -3.36 -34.06
CA ALA A 721 79.06 -3.80 -32.86
C ALA A 721 80.56 -3.86 -33.18
N ALA A 722 81.31 -2.94 -32.58
CA ALA A 722 82.76 -3.01 -32.51
C ALA A 722 83.16 -4.27 -31.73
N ALA A 723 84.06 -5.07 -32.31
CA ALA A 723 84.81 -6.09 -31.57
C ALA A 723 86.25 -6.10 -32.09
N GLU A 724 87.07 -5.47 -31.26
CA GLU A 724 88.52 -5.58 -31.07
C GLU A 724 89.13 -6.95 -31.41
N SER A 725 90.26 -6.94 -32.13
CA SER A 725 91.30 -7.95 -31.94
C SER A 725 92.69 -7.48 -32.41
N ALA A 726 93.62 -7.46 -31.43
CA ALA A 726 95.03 -7.88 -31.53
C ALA A 726 96.11 -6.90 -32.07
N VAL A 727 96.82 -6.32 -31.10
CA VAL A 727 98.27 -5.96 -31.03
C VAL A 727 99.14 -7.23 -31.31
N PRO A 728 100.42 -7.24 -31.80
CA PRO A 728 101.54 -6.33 -31.47
C PRO A 728 102.58 -5.93 -32.57
N ALA A 729 103.42 -4.95 -32.15
CA ALA A 729 104.87 -4.75 -32.39
C ALA A 729 105.41 -4.66 -33.83
N GLY A 730 106.30 -3.75 -34.21
CA GLY A 730 107.08 -2.70 -33.54
C GLY A 730 108.01 -2.14 -34.63
N GLY A 731 108.21 -0.83 -34.73
CA GLY A 731 109.50 -0.26 -34.36
C GLY A 731 110.13 0.60 -35.46
N THR A 732 110.51 1.81 -35.05
CA THR A 732 111.68 2.62 -35.49
C THR A 732 111.70 3.23 -36.90
N ALA A 733 111.56 4.56 -36.98
CA ALA A 733 112.64 5.58 -36.82
C ALA A 733 112.67 6.68 -37.91
N ALA A 734 113.02 7.88 -37.43
CA ALA A 734 113.52 9.09 -38.09
C ALA A 734 112.50 9.90 -38.92
N LYS A 735 112.29 11.20 -38.69
CA LYS A 735 113.21 12.27 -38.23
C LYS A 735 112.46 13.34 -37.46
#